data_AF-A0A1J5M646-F1
#
_entry.id   AF-A0A1J5M646-F1
#
_cell.length_a   1.000
_cell.length_b   1.000
_cell.length_c   1.000
_cell.angle_alpha   90.00
_cell.angle_beta   90.00
_cell.angle_gamma   90.00
#
_symmetry.space_group_name_H-M   'P 1'
#
loop_
_entity.id
_entity.type
_entity.pdbx_description
1 polymer ?
#
loop_
_entity_poly.entity_id
_entity_poly.type
_entity_poly.pdbx_seq_one_letter_code
_entity_poly.pdbx_strand_id
1 'polypeptide(L)'
;MDKRSITGLILIAGILIAFAIFSPKPDPVEEDTAQTEQNDSTKTEDNVVTEVEDVVASNLVPNNDADGNQIIDSLLGLSYHDTITDLDTFIAISDKVNPEMSAIEDDSTVAVVEEVEELPAFDEEITTIENDLMIVDFSNKGGRIQSVYFKEYVTYDDYVAEKKDPLKLFDENSTYGISYDNKGDEVNTSDLEFKIISQTAEAISLESTKNGKTVGFTYTMKPGKYDIDYDVYFKGFSDSEVEDAHFVADFKLLATEKHFPNEQRNSVTFFQYEEDSYDYIWMEDDLEFEENIEWISFKQSFFTAIISNKNNFSPKNSTIKIANYGDEEQVKYTKHYMADVNLGATKAENTVELNWYMGPVDYDILASYDNGTEDVVELGPGLFRWINKYAIRPLFTGLLGLGVSVGFAILLLTIVVKLILSPVNYKMYKSSAMMKVLKPEIEKINEKFPKKEDAMKKQQATMGLYRETGVSPLAGCVPMLIQMPILFAIFRLFPASIELRQKGFLWAEDLSSYDSPIQLGFEIPFYGSHVSIFTLLMAITTLVYTHYNSSNMQQPTQSGMPNMKYIMYFFPIMMIFFFNSYSSGLSFYYFISTLMTIGIMFAIKRFFIDEEKLLAKIEAKKANPSKKGKSKFAQRLEEAQRLQQEKAKNKKR
;
A
#
# COMPACT_ATOMS: atom_id res chain seq x y z
N MET A 1 -15.39 21.52 28.66
CA MET A 1 -14.28 20.58 28.35
C MET A 1 -13.04 21.15 29.00
N ASP A 2 -12.37 20.42 29.89
CA ASP A 2 -11.20 20.94 30.62
C ASP A 2 -10.02 21.18 29.64
N LYS A 3 -9.22 22.24 29.83
CA LYS A 3 -8.11 22.63 28.93
C LYS A 3 -7.10 21.48 28.72
N ARG A 4 -7.01 20.58 29.71
CA ARG A 4 -6.18 19.37 29.70
C ARG A 4 -6.72 18.23 28.83
N SER A 5 -8.04 18.19 28.61
CA SER A 5 -8.67 17.22 27.68
C SER A 5 -8.53 17.68 26.23
N ILE A 6 -8.55 19.00 25.99
CA ILE A 6 -8.33 19.59 24.67
C ILE A 6 -6.88 19.35 24.22
N THR A 7 -5.91 19.61 25.10
CA THR A 7 -4.48 19.33 24.81
C THR A 7 -4.21 17.84 24.61
N GLY A 8 -4.88 16.95 25.35
CA GLY A 8 -4.79 15.50 25.10
C GLY A 8 -5.35 15.09 23.74
N LEU A 9 -6.47 15.69 23.30
CA LEU A 9 -7.06 15.44 21.98
C LEU A 9 -6.18 15.98 20.85
N ILE A 10 -5.58 17.17 21.02
CA ILE A 10 -4.64 17.75 20.05
C ILE A 10 -3.37 16.91 19.94
N LEU A 11 -2.86 16.38 21.06
CA LEU A 11 -1.67 15.54 21.06
C LEU A 11 -1.95 14.16 20.43
N ILE A 12 -3.14 13.59 20.68
CA ILE A 12 -3.58 12.34 20.02
C ILE A 12 -3.82 12.58 18.53
N ALA A 13 -4.43 13.71 18.14
CA ALA A 13 -4.58 14.09 16.74
C ALA A 13 -3.21 14.30 16.08
N GLY A 14 -2.25 14.93 16.75
CA GLY A 14 -0.87 15.08 16.26
C GLY A 14 -0.13 13.76 16.11
N ILE A 15 -0.27 12.84 17.08
CA ILE A 15 0.31 11.49 17.01
C ILE A 15 -0.36 10.66 15.91
N LEU A 16 -1.65 10.87 15.64
CA LEU A 16 -2.38 10.16 14.59
C LEU A 16 -2.19 10.77 13.20
N ILE A 17 -1.96 12.08 13.10
CA ILE A 17 -1.50 12.74 11.88
C ILE A 17 -0.08 12.27 11.59
N ALA A 18 0.79 12.23 12.59
CA ALA A 18 2.11 11.62 12.46
C ALA A 18 2.02 10.13 12.10
N PHE A 19 1.12 9.35 12.70
CA PHE A 19 0.90 7.95 12.33
C PHE A 19 0.28 7.80 10.94
N ALA A 20 -0.58 8.70 10.48
CA ALA A 20 -1.15 8.68 9.13
C ALA A 20 -0.12 9.07 8.06
N ILE A 21 0.85 9.93 8.42
CA ILE A 21 1.97 10.34 7.56
C ILE A 21 3.13 9.32 7.63
N PHE A 22 3.34 8.66 8.77
CA PHE A 22 4.47 7.77 9.08
C PHE A 22 4.05 6.36 9.52
N SER A 23 2.92 5.81 9.04
CA SER A 23 2.57 4.41 9.34
C SER A 23 3.71 3.50 8.87
N PRO A 24 4.21 2.58 9.71
CA PRO A 24 5.38 1.77 9.38
C PRO A 24 5.08 0.79 8.24
N LYS A 25 6.08 0.67 7.36
CA LYS A 25 6.31 -0.43 6.42
C LYS A 25 6.20 -1.77 7.18
N PRO A 26 5.81 -2.90 6.56
CA PRO A 26 6.06 -4.20 7.17
C PRO A 26 7.57 -4.36 7.29
N ASP A 27 8.07 -4.44 8.52
CA ASP A 27 9.49 -4.53 8.81
C ASP A 27 10.07 -5.84 8.23
N PRO A 28 11.21 -5.81 7.50
CA PRO A 28 12.14 -6.92 7.47
C PRO A 28 12.92 -6.97 8.79
N VAL A 29 13.49 -8.14 9.05
CA VAL A 29 14.03 -8.60 10.33
C VAL A 29 15.26 -7.79 10.79
N GLU A 30 15.25 -7.37 12.06
CA GLU A 30 16.38 -6.92 12.92
C GLU A 30 17.07 -5.56 12.65
N GLU A 31 16.54 -4.49 13.26
CA GLU A 31 17.28 -3.24 13.55
C GLU A 31 17.72 -3.19 15.03
N ASP A 32 19.01 -3.44 15.30
CA ASP A 32 19.63 -3.01 16.57
C ASP A 32 21.15 -2.80 16.42
N THR A 33 21.58 -2.00 15.42
CA THR A 33 22.97 -1.49 15.32
C THR A 33 23.14 -0.12 14.66
N ALA A 34 22.13 0.44 13.97
CA ALA A 34 22.32 1.66 13.15
C ALA A 34 22.25 3.02 13.91
N GLN A 35 21.77 3.08 15.16
CA GLN A 35 21.54 4.36 15.86
C GLN A 35 22.77 5.00 16.50
N THR A 36 23.95 4.36 16.44
CA THR A 36 25.17 4.89 17.07
C THR A 36 26.08 5.63 16.08
N GLU A 37 25.97 5.39 14.76
CA GLU A 37 26.83 6.04 13.75
C GLU A 37 26.21 7.29 13.11
N GLN A 38 24.88 7.43 13.12
CA GLN A 38 24.18 8.59 12.51
C GLN A 38 24.27 9.91 13.31
N ASN A 39 24.61 9.84 14.61
CA ASN A 39 24.66 11.03 15.47
C ASN A 39 26.03 11.75 15.46
N ASP A 40 27.06 11.17 14.84
CA ASP A 40 28.42 11.75 14.76
C ASP A 40 28.68 12.44 13.41
N SER A 41 28.01 12.04 12.33
CA SER A 41 28.09 12.68 11.02
C SER A 41 27.30 14.00 10.93
N THR A 42 26.12 14.07 11.54
CA THR A 42 25.23 15.25 11.47
C THR A 42 25.73 16.48 12.25
N LYS A 43 26.67 16.33 13.20
CA LYS A 43 27.25 17.47 13.93
C LYS A 43 28.44 18.13 13.23
N THR A 44 28.99 17.47 12.21
CA THR A 44 30.16 17.95 11.49
C THR A 44 29.76 18.72 10.22
N GLU A 45 28.61 18.40 9.62
CA GLU A 45 28.10 19.11 8.43
C GLU A 45 27.48 20.47 8.76
N ASP A 46 26.69 20.58 9.84
CA ASP A 46 26.00 21.84 10.19
C ASP A 46 26.97 22.99 10.57
N ASN A 47 28.17 22.67 11.08
CA ASN A 47 29.18 23.69 11.41
C ASN A 47 30.03 24.11 10.20
N VAL A 48 30.06 23.34 9.12
CA VAL A 48 30.84 23.66 7.91
C VAL A 48 30.00 24.45 6.90
N VAL A 49 28.69 24.20 6.82
CA VAL A 49 27.80 24.89 5.86
C VAL A 49 27.56 26.36 6.26
N THR A 50 27.51 26.66 7.57
CA THR A 50 27.21 28.02 8.06
C THR A 50 28.41 28.99 7.95
N GLU A 51 29.65 28.49 7.82
CA GLU A 51 30.85 29.34 7.65
C GLU A 51 31.19 29.65 6.18
N VAL A 52 30.56 28.95 5.22
CA VAL A 52 30.86 29.08 3.78
C VAL A 52 29.91 30.04 3.06
N GLU A 53 28.66 30.20 3.51
CA GLU A 53 27.68 31.07 2.85
C GLU A 53 27.95 32.59 3.01
N ASP A 54 28.62 33.01 4.09
CA ASP A 54 28.88 34.44 4.35
C ASP A 54 30.18 34.99 3.69
N VAL A 55 30.98 34.15 3.03
CA VAL A 55 32.28 34.56 2.42
C VAL A 55 32.23 34.69 0.89
N VAL A 56 31.19 34.20 0.21
CA VAL A 56 31.15 34.09 -1.27
C VAL A 56 30.67 35.37 -1.98
N ALA A 57 30.10 36.35 -1.28
CA ALA A 57 29.53 37.56 -1.93
C ALA A 57 30.48 38.76 -2.09
N SER A 58 31.74 38.72 -1.62
CA SER A 58 32.62 39.91 -1.59
C SER A 58 33.80 39.95 -2.56
N ASN A 59 34.10 38.86 -3.28
CA ASN A 59 35.41 38.70 -3.95
C ASN A 59 35.35 38.60 -5.49
N LEU A 60 34.15 38.72 -6.07
CA LEU A 60 33.91 38.65 -7.51
C LEU A 60 33.83 40.06 -8.12
N VAL A 61 34.68 40.35 -9.10
CA VAL A 61 34.71 41.61 -9.86
C VAL A 61 34.25 41.34 -11.30
N PRO A 62 33.25 42.05 -11.84
CA PRO A 62 32.77 41.78 -13.19
C PRO A 62 33.81 42.14 -14.26
N ASN A 63 33.99 41.24 -15.23
CA ASN A 63 34.85 41.47 -16.38
C ASN A 63 34.10 42.23 -17.47
N ASN A 64 34.61 43.39 -17.85
CA ASN A 64 34.03 44.25 -18.89
C ASN A 64 34.93 44.31 -20.13
N ASP A 65 34.33 44.48 -21.30
CA ASP A 65 35.02 44.76 -22.55
C ASP A 65 35.58 46.21 -22.59
N ALA A 66 36.30 46.54 -23.68
CA ALA A 66 36.95 47.84 -23.85
C ALA A 66 35.96 49.03 -23.91
N ASP A 67 34.67 48.76 -24.15
CA ASP A 67 33.59 49.73 -24.22
C ASP A 67 32.79 49.82 -22.90
N GLY A 68 33.16 49.01 -21.90
CA GLY A 68 32.61 49.03 -20.55
C GLY A 68 31.41 48.10 -20.30
N ASN A 69 31.09 47.19 -21.22
CA ASN A 69 29.99 46.23 -21.09
C ASN A 69 30.48 44.90 -20.50
N GLN A 70 29.65 44.22 -19.70
CA GLN A 70 30.01 42.91 -19.13
C GLN A 70 30.15 41.84 -20.21
N ILE A 71 31.21 41.04 -20.10
CA ILE A 71 31.50 39.94 -21.01
C ILE A 71 30.55 38.78 -20.70
N ILE A 72 29.89 38.24 -21.73
CA ILE A 72 28.91 37.16 -21.65
C ILE A 72 29.42 35.98 -22.51
N ASP A 73 29.31 34.76 -22.00
CA ASP A 73 29.63 33.54 -22.76
C ASP A 73 28.47 33.10 -23.68
N SER A 74 28.76 32.20 -24.62
CA SER A 74 27.84 31.53 -25.54
C SER A 74 26.59 30.90 -24.89
N LEU A 75 26.63 30.63 -23.58
CA LEU A 75 25.52 30.12 -22.76
C LEU A 75 24.81 31.21 -21.92
N LEU A 76 24.96 32.49 -22.26
CA LEU A 76 24.35 33.65 -21.56
C LEU A 76 24.80 33.83 -20.09
N GLY A 77 25.95 33.28 -19.70
CA GLY A 77 26.55 33.49 -18.38
C GLY A 77 27.41 34.76 -18.31
N LEU A 78 27.28 35.55 -17.23
CA LEU A 78 28.07 36.77 -17.01
C LEU A 78 29.46 36.41 -16.44
N SER A 79 30.51 37.01 -16.99
CA SER A 79 31.90 36.78 -16.58
C SER A 79 32.29 37.62 -15.36
N TYR A 80 32.84 36.95 -14.34
CA TYR A 80 33.43 37.57 -13.16
C TYR A 80 34.84 37.05 -12.94
N HIS A 81 35.73 37.94 -12.56
CA HIS A 81 37.06 37.62 -12.07
C HIS A 81 37.02 37.41 -10.55
N ASP A 82 37.42 36.22 -10.10
CA ASP A 82 37.60 35.95 -8.68
C ASP A 82 38.99 36.42 -8.24
N THR A 83 39.00 37.42 -7.37
CA THR A 83 40.24 38.04 -6.84
C THR A 83 41.04 37.14 -5.90
N ILE A 84 40.50 36.00 -5.45
CA ILE A 84 41.20 35.04 -4.59
C ILE A 84 41.89 33.96 -5.43
N THR A 85 41.20 33.43 -6.44
CA THR A 85 41.73 32.34 -7.26
C THR A 85 42.42 32.80 -8.54
N ASP A 86 42.34 34.10 -8.87
CA ASP A 86 42.89 34.71 -10.08
C ASP A 86 42.39 34.01 -11.37
N LEU A 87 41.12 33.58 -11.34
CA LEU A 87 40.45 32.82 -12.39
C LEU A 87 39.12 33.49 -12.73
N ASP A 88 38.79 33.48 -14.02
CA ASP A 88 37.51 33.97 -14.51
C ASP A 88 36.46 32.86 -14.43
N THR A 89 35.32 33.18 -13.81
CA THR A 89 34.17 32.28 -13.63
C THR A 89 32.93 32.90 -14.26
N PHE A 90 32.08 32.07 -14.87
CA PHE A 90 30.83 32.50 -15.47
C PHE A 90 29.64 32.09 -14.61
N ILE A 91 28.73 33.03 -14.34
CA ILE A 91 27.52 32.79 -13.55
C ILE A 91 26.31 32.82 -14.49
N ALA A 92 25.56 31.71 -14.53
CA ALA A 92 24.36 31.59 -15.34
C ALA A 92 23.20 32.43 -14.76
N ILE A 93 22.48 33.14 -15.63
CA ILE A 93 21.28 33.90 -15.24
C ILE A 93 20.11 32.92 -15.15
N SER A 94 19.62 32.62 -13.94
CA SER A 94 18.42 31.77 -13.77
C SER A 94 17.14 32.54 -14.05
N ASP A 95 16.29 32.02 -14.95
CA ASP A 95 15.02 32.60 -15.40
C ASP A 95 13.99 32.79 -14.29
N LYS A 96 13.95 33.99 -13.70
CA LYS A 96 12.71 34.66 -13.25
C LYS A 96 12.93 36.18 -13.29
N VAL A 97 12.47 36.85 -14.35
CA VAL A 97 11.69 38.13 -14.36
C VAL A 97 11.51 38.68 -15.79
N ASN A 98 10.23 38.72 -16.19
CA ASN A 98 9.50 39.60 -17.12
C ASN A 98 9.55 39.40 -18.67
N PRO A 99 8.39 39.22 -19.33
CA PRO A 99 8.27 39.11 -20.80
C PRO A 99 7.93 40.48 -21.42
N GLU A 100 8.82 41.04 -22.24
CA GLU A 100 8.50 42.04 -23.29
C GLU A 100 9.78 42.41 -24.05
N MET A 101 10.14 41.65 -25.10
CA MET A 101 10.80 42.21 -26.28
C MET A 101 10.77 41.24 -27.45
N SER A 102 9.78 41.44 -28.32
CA SER A 102 9.73 40.92 -29.68
C SER A 102 10.60 41.77 -30.62
N ALA A 103 11.16 41.10 -31.63
CA ALA A 103 11.78 41.61 -32.86
C ALA A 103 13.28 41.94 -32.79
N ILE A 104 14.08 41.16 -33.51
CA ILE A 104 14.96 41.58 -34.62
C ILE A 104 15.34 40.31 -35.41
N GLU A 105 15.05 40.34 -36.72
CA GLU A 105 15.60 39.46 -37.74
C GLU A 105 17.08 39.83 -37.99
N ASP A 106 17.96 38.85 -38.22
CA ASP A 106 18.62 38.62 -39.52
C ASP A 106 20.05 38.02 -39.41
N ASP A 107 20.25 37.07 -40.32
CA ASP A 107 21.43 36.55 -41.01
C ASP A 107 22.71 36.03 -40.32
N SER A 108 23.10 34.86 -40.85
CA SER A 108 24.45 34.36 -41.16
C SER A 108 25.28 33.55 -40.13
N THR A 109 25.20 32.22 -40.31
CA THR A 109 26.29 31.21 -40.30
C THR A 109 26.99 30.92 -38.95
N VAL A 110 27.15 29.67 -38.48
CA VAL A 110 27.86 28.55 -39.12
C VAL A 110 27.32 27.22 -38.58
N ALA A 111 27.09 26.27 -39.48
CA ALA A 111 26.66 24.91 -39.20
C ALA A 111 27.77 24.08 -38.53
N VAL A 112 27.43 23.43 -37.41
CA VAL A 112 27.83 22.06 -37.08
C VAL A 112 26.61 21.44 -36.38
N VAL A 113 25.66 20.93 -37.19
CA VAL A 113 24.63 20.03 -36.69
C VAL A 113 25.22 18.64 -36.87
N GLU A 114 25.56 17.97 -35.77
CA GLU A 114 25.66 16.52 -35.78
C GLU A 114 24.29 16.00 -36.23
N GLU A 115 24.27 15.45 -37.43
CA GLU A 115 23.12 14.79 -38.03
C GLU A 115 22.84 13.55 -37.16
N VAL A 116 21.97 13.71 -36.16
CA VAL A 116 21.28 12.59 -35.53
C VAL A 116 20.51 11.95 -36.67
N GLU A 117 20.91 10.76 -37.10
CA GLU A 117 20.14 9.93 -38.03
C GLU A 117 18.75 9.72 -37.38
N GLU A 118 17.77 10.55 -37.75
CA GLU A 118 16.36 10.25 -37.52
C GLU A 118 16.08 8.95 -38.28
N LEU A 119 15.91 7.87 -37.53
CA LEU A 119 15.43 6.59 -38.06
C LEU A 119 14.19 6.89 -38.92
N PRO A 120 14.06 6.27 -40.11
CA PRO A 120 12.97 6.58 -41.02
C PRO A 120 11.64 6.36 -40.28
N ALA A 121 10.81 7.39 -40.22
CA ALA A 121 9.45 7.26 -39.72
C ALA A 121 8.69 6.29 -40.64
N PHE A 122 8.59 5.04 -40.20
CA PHE A 122 7.75 4.03 -40.85
C PHE A 122 6.33 4.13 -40.30
N ASP A 123 5.34 3.82 -41.15
CA ASP A 123 3.94 3.85 -40.76
C ASP A 123 3.66 2.72 -39.75
N GLU A 124 3.07 3.09 -38.61
CA GLU A 124 2.72 2.13 -37.56
C GLU A 124 1.48 1.33 -37.98
N GLU A 125 1.67 0.03 -38.20
CA GLU A 125 0.61 -0.93 -38.52
C GLU A 125 0.26 -1.76 -37.27
N ILE A 126 -1.04 -1.82 -36.99
CA ILE A 126 -1.59 -2.54 -35.83
C ILE A 126 -2.24 -3.84 -36.30
N THR A 127 -1.85 -4.95 -35.68
CA THR A 127 -2.43 -6.27 -35.89
C THR A 127 -3.11 -6.75 -34.62
N THR A 128 -4.41 -7.00 -34.70
CA THR A 128 -5.20 -7.46 -33.55
C THR A 128 -5.32 -8.98 -33.53
N ILE A 129 -5.09 -9.59 -32.37
CA ILE A 129 -5.39 -11.00 -32.07
C ILE A 129 -6.30 -11.05 -30.85
N GLU A 130 -7.24 -11.99 -30.83
CA GLU A 130 -8.18 -12.14 -29.73
C GLU A 130 -8.35 -13.60 -29.31
N ASN A 131 -8.59 -13.80 -28.01
CA ASN A 131 -9.08 -15.06 -27.47
C ASN A 131 -10.43 -14.84 -26.74
N ASP A 132 -10.88 -15.81 -25.96
CA ASP A 132 -12.16 -15.72 -25.24
C ASP A 132 -12.19 -14.61 -24.17
N LEU A 133 -11.04 -14.21 -23.62
CA LEU A 133 -10.93 -13.32 -22.46
C LEU A 133 -10.38 -11.93 -22.78
N MET A 134 -9.50 -11.81 -23.79
CA MET A 134 -8.76 -10.58 -24.09
C MET A 134 -8.59 -10.33 -25.59
N ILE A 135 -8.41 -9.06 -25.93
CA ILE A 135 -8.06 -8.54 -27.25
C ILE A 135 -6.68 -7.88 -27.11
N VAL A 136 -5.75 -8.25 -27.99
CA VAL A 136 -4.37 -7.77 -27.95
C VAL A 136 -4.03 -7.13 -29.29
N ASP A 137 -3.62 -5.87 -29.23
CA ASP A 137 -3.16 -5.12 -30.40
C ASP A 137 -1.63 -5.13 -30.43
N PHE A 138 -1.06 -5.67 -31.49
CA PHE A 138 0.38 -5.72 -31.74
C PHE A 138 0.78 -4.62 -32.72
N SER A 139 1.83 -3.89 -32.39
CA SER A 139 2.41 -2.88 -33.27
C SER A 139 3.62 -3.44 -34.02
N ASN A 140 3.72 -3.12 -35.31
CA ASN A 140 4.94 -3.35 -36.09
C ASN A 140 6.12 -2.48 -35.57
N LYS A 141 5.84 -1.36 -34.91
CA LYS A 141 6.84 -0.54 -34.22
C LYS A 141 7.22 -1.21 -32.91
N GLY A 142 8.48 -1.61 -32.83
CA GLY A 142 8.99 -2.33 -31.68
C GLY A 142 8.60 -3.80 -31.60
N GLY A 143 7.77 -4.31 -32.52
CA GLY A 143 7.29 -5.69 -32.49
C GLY A 143 6.61 -6.04 -31.16
N ARG A 144 5.91 -5.08 -30.56
CA ARG A 144 5.44 -5.13 -29.18
C ARG A 144 3.92 -5.17 -29.09
N ILE A 145 3.41 -5.53 -27.93
CA ILE A 145 2.00 -5.34 -27.56
C ILE A 145 1.80 -3.86 -27.28
N GLN A 146 0.96 -3.21 -28.07
CA GLN A 146 0.61 -1.80 -27.93
C GLN A 146 -0.54 -1.59 -26.94
N SER A 147 -1.52 -2.49 -26.93
CA SER A 147 -2.60 -2.42 -25.95
C SER A 147 -3.27 -3.77 -25.71
N VAL A 148 -3.82 -3.91 -24.51
CA VAL A 148 -4.58 -5.10 -24.09
C VAL A 148 -5.93 -4.68 -23.54
N TYR A 149 -6.98 -5.32 -24.04
CA TYR A 149 -8.35 -5.14 -23.58
C TYR A 149 -8.89 -6.41 -22.94
N PHE A 150 -9.57 -6.30 -21.81
CA PHE A 150 -10.25 -7.41 -21.16
C PHE A 150 -11.75 -7.39 -21.46
N LYS A 151 -12.25 -8.46 -22.10
CA LYS A 151 -13.64 -8.54 -22.61
C LYS A 151 -14.70 -8.58 -21.49
N GLU A 152 -14.35 -9.15 -20.34
CA GLU A 152 -15.28 -9.33 -19.23
C GLU A 152 -15.36 -8.13 -18.26
N TYR A 153 -14.44 -7.18 -18.38
CA TYR A 153 -14.30 -6.06 -17.45
C TYR A 153 -14.52 -4.74 -18.17
N VAL A 154 -15.04 -3.75 -17.43
CA VAL A 154 -15.25 -2.38 -17.91
C VAL A 154 -14.59 -1.39 -16.95
N THR A 155 -14.28 -0.18 -17.40
CA THR A 155 -13.80 0.92 -16.54
C THR A 155 -14.92 1.41 -15.62
N TYR A 156 -14.59 2.13 -14.54
CA TYR A 156 -15.62 2.71 -13.67
C TYR A 156 -16.52 3.71 -14.43
N ASP A 157 -15.94 4.56 -15.27
CA ASP A 157 -16.69 5.55 -16.04
C ASP A 157 -17.68 4.90 -17.02
N ASP A 158 -17.25 3.83 -17.68
CA ASP A 158 -18.12 3.05 -18.58
C ASP A 158 -19.19 2.28 -17.80
N TYR A 159 -18.85 1.75 -16.63
CA TYR A 159 -19.81 1.09 -15.73
C TYR A 159 -20.95 2.04 -15.33
N VAL A 160 -20.62 3.27 -14.90
CA VAL A 160 -21.62 4.29 -14.53
C VAL A 160 -22.42 4.76 -15.74
N ALA A 161 -21.80 4.82 -16.92
CA ALA A 161 -22.46 5.17 -18.17
C ALA A 161 -23.27 4.00 -18.80
N GLU A 162 -23.34 2.84 -18.14
CA GLU A 162 -23.96 1.60 -18.64
C GLU A 162 -23.41 1.12 -20.00
N LYS A 163 -22.16 1.49 -20.31
CA LYS A 163 -21.43 1.01 -21.48
C LYS A 163 -20.75 -0.32 -21.17
N LYS A 164 -20.56 -1.13 -22.20
CA LYS A 164 -19.91 -2.45 -22.11
C LYS A 164 -18.62 -2.51 -22.91
N ASP A 165 -17.92 -1.38 -22.95
CA ASP A 165 -16.66 -1.28 -23.67
C ASP A 165 -15.57 -2.03 -22.87
N PRO A 166 -14.80 -2.94 -23.51
CA PRO A 166 -13.75 -3.69 -22.84
C PRO A 166 -12.72 -2.78 -22.14
N LEU A 167 -12.33 -3.16 -20.92
CA LEU A 167 -11.34 -2.42 -20.15
C LEU A 167 -9.98 -2.48 -20.84
N LYS A 168 -9.43 -1.31 -21.19
CA LYS A 168 -8.06 -1.16 -21.70
C LYS A 168 -7.08 -1.05 -20.54
N LEU A 169 -6.10 -1.95 -20.46
CA LEU A 169 -5.10 -1.97 -19.38
C LEU A 169 -4.03 -0.88 -19.54
N PHE A 170 -3.48 -0.77 -20.75
CA PHE A 170 -2.49 0.23 -21.13
C PHE A 170 -2.65 0.60 -22.61
N ASP A 171 -2.08 1.73 -22.99
CA ASP A 171 -2.15 2.27 -24.35
C ASP A 171 -0.77 2.41 -25.01
N GLU A 172 -0.75 3.01 -26.20
CA GLU A 172 0.44 3.22 -27.02
C GLU A 172 1.60 3.96 -26.33
N ASN A 173 1.33 4.65 -25.22
CA ASN A 173 2.34 5.34 -24.44
C ASN A 173 3.09 4.40 -23.49
N SER A 174 2.62 3.16 -23.33
CA SER A 174 3.39 2.08 -22.70
C SER A 174 4.27 1.42 -23.74
N THR A 175 5.54 1.27 -23.40
CA THR A 175 6.58 0.77 -24.29
C THR A 175 7.38 -0.31 -23.60
N TYR A 176 7.79 -1.32 -24.36
CA TYR A 176 8.84 -2.23 -23.94
C TYR A 176 9.59 -2.72 -25.16
N GLY A 177 10.79 -3.23 -24.93
CA GLY A 177 11.68 -3.75 -25.95
C GLY A 177 12.85 -4.50 -25.33
N ILE A 178 13.70 -5.02 -26.20
CA ILE A 178 14.97 -5.60 -25.83
C ILE A 178 16.07 -4.60 -26.21
N SER A 179 16.84 -4.14 -25.23
CA SER A 179 18.07 -3.39 -25.46
C SER A 179 19.24 -4.35 -25.58
N TYR A 180 20.14 -4.09 -26.52
CA TYR A 180 21.38 -4.86 -26.69
C TYR A 180 22.47 -3.96 -27.26
N ASP A 181 23.73 -4.27 -26.92
CA ASP A 181 24.87 -3.59 -27.53
C ASP A 181 25.13 -4.09 -28.96
N ASN A 182 25.40 -3.15 -29.86
CA ASN A 182 25.79 -3.44 -31.22
C ASN A 182 27.07 -2.71 -31.60
N LYS A 183 28.22 -3.24 -31.14
CA LYS A 183 29.56 -2.69 -31.41
C LYS A 183 29.76 -1.30 -30.79
N GLY A 184 29.21 -1.06 -29.60
CA GLY A 184 29.33 0.20 -28.87
C GLY A 184 28.15 1.17 -29.04
N ASP A 185 27.19 0.85 -29.93
CA ASP A 185 25.92 1.55 -30.03
C ASP A 185 24.82 0.72 -29.35
N GLU A 186 24.19 1.28 -28.31
CA GLU A 186 23.05 0.66 -27.67
C GLU A 186 21.82 0.75 -28.59
N VAL A 187 21.22 -0.39 -28.92
CA VAL A 187 20.04 -0.47 -29.79
C VAL A 187 18.88 -1.03 -29.00
N ASN A 188 17.80 -0.25 -28.89
CA ASN A 188 16.54 -0.72 -28.36
C ASN A 188 15.62 -1.19 -29.49
N THR A 189 15.04 -2.39 -29.36
CA THR A 189 14.08 -2.87 -30.35
C THR A 189 12.83 -2.01 -30.43
N SER A 190 12.45 -1.25 -29.40
CA SER A 190 11.25 -0.38 -29.38
C SER A 190 11.19 0.63 -30.54
N ASP A 191 12.36 1.02 -31.05
CA ASP A 191 12.50 2.00 -32.13
C ASP A 191 12.66 1.36 -33.52
N LEU A 192 12.68 0.03 -33.59
CA LEU A 192 12.86 -0.72 -34.83
C LEU A 192 11.53 -1.11 -35.47
N GLU A 193 11.52 -1.18 -36.80
CA GLU A 193 10.41 -1.74 -37.56
C GLU A 193 10.51 -3.27 -37.60
N PHE A 194 9.43 -3.95 -37.22
CA PHE A 194 9.29 -5.39 -37.31
C PHE A 194 8.38 -5.80 -38.47
N LYS A 195 8.76 -6.87 -39.16
CA LYS A 195 7.97 -7.48 -40.23
C LYS A 195 7.30 -8.75 -39.73
N ILE A 196 6.01 -8.89 -40.01
CA ILE A 196 5.25 -10.11 -39.68
C ILE A 196 5.68 -11.22 -40.65
N ILE A 197 6.22 -12.31 -40.10
CA ILE A 197 6.61 -13.50 -40.87
C ILE A 197 5.47 -14.48 -40.95
N SER A 198 4.79 -14.67 -39.83
CA SER A 198 3.67 -15.59 -39.73
C SER A 198 2.65 -15.06 -38.75
N GLN A 199 1.38 -15.25 -39.11
CA GLN A 199 0.24 -14.92 -38.27
C GLN A 199 -0.74 -16.08 -38.33
N THR A 200 -1.13 -16.56 -37.17
CA THR A 200 -2.19 -17.54 -36.97
C THR A 200 -3.28 -16.91 -36.10
N ALA A 201 -4.36 -17.65 -35.83
CA ALA A 201 -5.41 -17.16 -34.95
C ALA A 201 -4.95 -16.94 -33.50
N GLU A 202 -3.88 -17.61 -33.08
CA GLU A 202 -3.42 -17.64 -31.68
C GLU A 202 -1.98 -17.13 -31.51
N ALA A 203 -1.21 -17.02 -32.60
CA ALA A 203 0.19 -16.63 -32.53
C ALA A 203 0.61 -15.70 -33.66
N ILE A 204 1.56 -14.81 -33.36
CA ILE A 204 2.20 -13.88 -34.30
C ILE A 204 3.71 -13.92 -34.13
N SER A 205 4.43 -14.04 -35.24
CA SER A 205 5.89 -13.98 -35.28
C SER A 205 6.35 -12.79 -36.09
N LEU A 206 7.20 -11.98 -35.47
CA LEU A 206 7.72 -10.71 -35.95
C LEU A 206 9.26 -10.80 -35.98
N GLU A 207 9.91 -10.35 -37.06
CA GLU A 207 11.38 -10.18 -37.08
C GLU A 207 11.75 -8.77 -37.50
N SER A 208 12.83 -8.27 -36.91
CA SER A 208 13.54 -7.09 -37.39
C SER A 208 15.00 -7.44 -37.66
N THR A 209 15.52 -6.96 -38.78
CA THR A 209 16.93 -7.16 -39.17
C THR A 209 17.62 -5.81 -39.29
N LYS A 210 18.65 -5.59 -38.48
CA LYS A 210 19.51 -4.40 -38.55
C LYS A 210 20.97 -4.86 -38.64
N ASN A 211 21.72 -4.33 -39.60
CA ASN A 211 23.16 -4.63 -39.78
C ASN A 211 23.51 -6.13 -39.89
N GLY A 212 22.63 -6.94 -40.48
CA GLY A 212 22.84 -8.38 -40.67
C GLY A 212 22.56 -9.24 -39.43
N LYS A 213 22.16 -8.62 -38.31
CA LYS A 213 21.65 -9.28 -37.11
C LYS A 213 20.13 -9.23 -37.11
N THR A 214 19.49 -10.32 -36.73
CA THR A 214 18.03 -10.43 -36.70
C THR A 214 17.56 -10.77 -35.30
N VAL A 215 16.64 -9.96 -34.78
CA VAL A 215 15.90 -10.24 -33.54
C VAL A 215 14.48 -10.61 -33.94
N GLY A 216 13.97 -11.68 -33.36
CA GLY A 216 12.60 -12.08 -33.60
C GLY A 216 11.82 -12.35 -32.31
N PHE A 217 10.55 -12.03 -32.39
CA PHE A 217 9.57 -12.12 -31.32
C PHE A 217 8.45 -13.03 -31.78
N THR A 218 8.11 -14.03 -30.97
CA THR A 218 6.93 -14.87 -31.18
C THR A 218 6.02 -14.75 -29.99
N TYR A 219 4.81 -14.25 -30.22
CA TYR A 219 3.75 -14.18 -29.22
C TYR A 219 2.75 -15.29 -29.46
N THR A 220 2.44 -16.08 -28.44
CA THR A 220 1.42 -17.13 -28.50
C THR A 220 0.41 -16.96 -27.37
N MET A 221 -0.84 -16.66 -27.74
CA MET A 221 -1.96 -16.53 -26.82
C MET A 221 -2.58 -17.89 -26.52
N LYS A 222 -2.77 -18.20 -25.24
CA LYS A 222 -3.43 -19.46 -24.83
C LYS A 222 -4.95 -19.29 -24.82
N PRO A 223 -5.73 -20.26 -25.35
CA PRO A 223 -7.19 -20.24 -25.24
C PRO A 223 -7.66 -20.26 -23.78
N GLY A 224 -8.65 -19.41 -23.45
CA GLY A 224 -9.24 -19.34 -22.11
C GLY A 224 -8.29 -18.92 -20.99
N LYS A 225 -7.15 -18.29 -21.32
CA LYS A 225 -6.18 -17.79 -20.34
C LYS A 225 -5.77 -16.34 -20.63
N TYR A 226 -5.21 -15.69 -19.62
CA TYR A 226 -4.62 -14.34 -19.68
C TYR A 226 -3.12 -14.35 -20.02
N ASP A 227 -2.60 -15.52 -20.41
CA ASP A 227 -1.19 -15.75 -20.70
C ASP A 227 -0.87 -15.50 -22.18
N ILE A 228 0.25 -14.82 -22.40
CA ILE A 228 0.90 -14.68 -23.71
C ILE A 228 2.33 -15.18 -23.56
N ASP A 229 2.64 -16.33 -24.17
CA ASP A 229 4.03 -16.77 -24.28
C ASP A 229 4.76 -15.82 -25.23
N TYR A 230 5.93 -15.33 -24.80
CA TYR A 230 6.73 -14.33 -25.50
C TYR A 230 8.16 -14.84 -25.67
N ASP A 231 8.42 -15.44 -26.83
CA ASP A 231 9.71 -16.02 -27.14
C ASP A 231 10.57 -15.02 -27.92
N VAL A 232 11.78 -14.76 -27.43
CA VAL A 232 12.76 -13.88 -28.06
C VAL A 232 13.92 -14.72 -28.59
N TYR A 233 14.25 -14.57 -29.87
CA TYR A 233 15.42 -15.22 -30.46
C TYR A 233 16.33 -14.24 -31.16
N PHE A 234 17.63 -14.55 -31.10
CA PHE A 234 18.69 -13.78 -31.71
C PHE A 234 19.32 -14.61 -32.84
N LYS A 235 19.53 -14.01 -34.01
CA LYS A 235 20.24 -14.63 -35.14
C LYS A 235 21.35 -13.73 -35.62
N GLY A 236 22.56 -14.27 -35.71
CA GLY A 236 23.76 -13.53 -36.14
C GLY A 236 24.41 -12.68 -35.05
N PHE A 237 23.97 -12.83 -33.80
CA PHE A 237 24.61 -12.26 -32.62
C PHE A 237 25.72 -13.18 -32.10
N SER A 238 26.70 -12.60 -31.42
CA SER A 238 27.69 -13.33 -30.62
C SER A 238 27.19 -13.56 -29.19
N ASP A 239 27.77 -14.54 -28.49
CA ASP A 239 27.34 -14.88 -27.12
C ASP A 239 27.48 -13.69 -26.14
N SER A 240 28.57 -12.92 -26.23
CA SER A 240 28.78 -11.76 -25.36
C SER A 240 27.76 -10.64 -25.56
N GLU A 241 27.24 -10.48 -26.78
CA GLU A 241 26.22 -9.45 -27.07
C GLU A 241 24.84 -9.84 -26.54
N VAL A 242 24.58 -11.14 -26.40
CA VAL A 242 23.32 -11.67 -25.87
C VAL A 242 23.36 -11.77 -24.35
N GLU A 243 24.53 -11.96 -23.75
CA GLU A 243 24.75 -11.89 -22.30
C GLU A 243 24.45 -10.50 -21.71
N ASP A 244 24.63 -9.44 -22.51
CA ASP A 244 24.32 -8.06 -22.14
C ASP A 244 22.97 -7.59 -22.73
N ALA A 245 22.09 -8.52 -23.13
CA ALA A 245 20.74 -8.16 -23.59
C ALA A 245 19.78 -7.93 -22.41
N HIS A 246 19.09 -6.79 -22.44
CA HIS A 246 18.20 -6.32 -21.38
C HIS A 246 16.77 -6.21 -21.88
N PHE A 247 15.81 -6.62 -21.06
CA PHE A 247 14.41 -6.27 -21.23
C PHE A 247 14.17 -4.89 -20.60
N VAL A 248 13.86 -3.91 -21.44
CA VAL A 248 13.59 -2.54 -21.03
C VAL A 248 12.11 -2.25 -21.21
N ALA A 249 11.44 -1.85 -20.14
CA ALA A 249 10.02 -1.54 -20.11
C ALA A 249 9.78 -0.17 -19.46
N ASP A 250 8.87 0.58 -20.08
CA ASP A 250 8.29 1.83 -19.61
C ASP A 250 6.76 1.67 -19.71
N PHE A 251 6.14 1.23 -18.61
CA PHE A 251 4.71 0.99 -18.53
C PHE A 251 3.97 2.13 -17.86
N LYS A 252 2.89 2.55 -18.51
CA LYS A 252 1.94 3.57 -18.05
C LYS A 252 0.55 2.94 -18.01
N LEU A 253 0.18 2.42 -16.84
CA LEU A 253 -1.12 1.77 -16.66
C LEU A 253 -2.22 2.83 -16.56
N LEU A 254 -3.34 2.61 -17.27
CA LEU A 254 -4.48 3.51 -17.27
C LEU A 254 -5.23 3.45 -15.93
N ALA A 255 -5.79 4.58 -15.50
CA ALA A 255 -6.69 4.63 -14.34
C ALA A 255 -8.02 3.95 -14.68
N THR A 256 -8.45 3.02 -13.81
CA THR A 256 -9.64 2.20 -14.08
C THR A 256 -10.72 2.31 -13.00
N GLU A 257 -10.38 2.85 -11.83
CA GLU A 257 -11.23 2.83 -10.64
C GLU A 257 -11.73 4.22 -10.24
N LYS A 258 -12.83 4.24 -9.48
CA LYS A 258 -13.48 5.48 -9.01
C LYS A 258 -12.57 6.40 -8.19
N HIS A 259 -11.66 5.83 -7.39
CA HIS A 259 -10.88 6.58 -6.41
C HIS A 259 -9.39 6.55 -6.72
N PHE A 260 -8.96 7.48 -7.58
CA PHE A 260 -7.58 7.56 -8.05
C PHE A 260 -6.50 7.54 -6.94
N PRO A 261 -6.57 8.35 -5.87
CA PRO A 261 -5.57 8.28 -4.80
C PRO A 261 -5.45 6.91 -4.12
N ASN A 262 -6.57 6.17 -4.01
CA ASN A 262 -6.53 4.81 -3.47
C ASN A 262 -6.00 3.81 -4.50
N GLU A 263 -6.34 4.00 -5.77
CA GLU A 263 -5.81 3.20 -6.87
C GLU A 263 -4.29 3.30 -6.94
N GLN A 264 -3.75 4.52 -6.97
CA GLN A 264 -2.32 4.80 -6.96
C GLN A 264 -1.63 4.23 -5.71
N ARG A 265 -2.24 4.32 -4.53
CA ARG A 265 -1.68 3.72 -3.31
C ARG A 265 -1.59 2.19 -3.37
N ASN A 266 -2.53 1.53 -4.03
CA ASN A 266 -2.56 0.07 -4.17
C ASN A 266 -1.75 -0.43 -5.37
N SER A 267 -1.35 0.47 -6.26
CA SER A 267 -0.45 0.22 -7.37
C SER A 267 0.98 0.07 -6.86
N VAL A 268 1.54 -1.12 -7.02
CA VAL A 268 2.81 -1.56 -6.41
C VAL A 268 3.51 -2.45 -7.42
N THR A 269 4.84 -2.45 -7.46
CA THR A 269 5.56 -3.51 -8.18
C THR A 269 5.97 -4.61 -7.23
N PHE A 270 5.65 -5.85 -7.57
CA PHE A 270 6.14 -7.04 -6.87
C PHE A 270 7.18 -7.74 -7.73
N PHE A 271 8.15 -8.38 -7.10
CA PHE A 271 9.11 -9.26 -7.75
C PHE A 271 9.51 -10.39 -6.81
N GLN A 272 9.96 -11.51 -7.39
CA GLN A 272 10.35 -12.70 -6.63
C GLN A 272 11.76 -13.13 -7.00
N TYR A 273 12.55 -13.41 -5.97
CA TYR A 273 13.89 -14.00 -6.08
C TYR A 273 13.81 -15.53 -6.15
N GLU A 274 14.87 -16.15 -6.66
CA GLU A 274 15.01 -17.61 -6.84
C GLU A 274 14.86 -18.41 -5.52
N GLU A 275 15.14 -17.81 -4.35
CA GLU A 275 14.97 -18.48 -3.03
C GLU A 275 13.54 -18.42 -2.45
N ASP A 276 12.50 -18.30 -3.29
CA ASP A 276 11.09 -18.20 -2.86
C ASP A 276 10.79 -17.01 -1.93
N SER A 277 11.62 -15.97 -1.96
CA SER A 277 11.37 -14.71 -1.26
C SER A 277 10.88 -13.66 -2.26
N TYR A 278 9.75 -13.02 -1.94
CA TYR A 278 9.23 -11.92 -2.74
C TYR A 278 9.43 -10.60 -1.99
N ASP A 279 9.62 -9.53 -2.75
CA ASP A 279 9.64 -8.17 -2.24
C ASP A 279 8.83 -7.25 -3.15
N TYR A 280 8.64 -6.00 -2.72
CA TYR A 280 7.79 -5.06 -3.43
C TYR A 280 8.19 -3.60 -3.22
N ILE A 281 7.95 -2.78 -4.24
CA ILE A 281 8.19 -1.34 -4.22
C ILE A 281 6.86 -0.62 -4.38
N TRP A 282 6.56 0.24 -3.41
CA TRP A 282 5.27 0.94 -3.32
C TRP A 282 5.40 2.47 -3.36
N MET A 283 6.60 2.99 -3.11
CA MET A 283 6.96 4.40 -3.20
C MET A 283 7.89 4.62 -4.38
N GLU A 284 8.12 5.90 -4.71
CA GLU A 284 9.16 6.29 -5.63
C GLU A 284 10.51 5.89 -5.05
N ASP A 285 11.17 4.97 -5.75
CA ASP A 285 12.43 4.36 -5.35
C ASP A 285 13.12 3.79 -6.59
N ASP A 286 14.44 3.73 -6.52
CA ASP A 286 15.30 3.13 -7.53
C ASP A 286 15.94 1.89 -6.88
N LEU A 287 15.54 0.70 -7.31
CA LEU A 287 16.04 -0.55 -6.77
C LEU A 287 16.91 -1.26 -7.80
N GLU A 288 18.15 -1.55 -7.42
CA GLU A 288 19.04 -2.45 -8.15
C GLU A 288 18.89 -3.86 -7.59
N PHE A 289 18.84 -4.87 -8.47
CA PHE A 289 18.69 -6.25 -8.03
C PHE A 289 20.03 -6.87 -7.65
N GLU A 290 20.09 -7.52 -6.48
CA GLU A 290 21.28 -8.23 -6.00
C GLU A 290 21.26 -9.73 -6.35
N GLU A 291 20.08 -10.28 -6.61
CA GLU A 291 19.83 -11.71 -6.83
C GLU A 291 19.02 -11.95 -8.12
N ASN A 292 19.00 -13.19 -8.61
CA ASN A 292 18.22 -13.59 -9.78
C ASN A 292 16.71 -13.44 -9.51
N ILE A 293 15.97 -12.99 -10.52
CA ILE A 293 14.53 -12.70 -10.40
C ILE A 293 13.77 -13.63 -11.33
N GLU A 294 12.72 -14.28 -10.83
CA GLU A 294 11.89 -15.16 -11.66
C GLU A 294 10.84 -14.37 -12.45
N TRP A 295 10.21 -13.38 -11.80
CA TRP A 295 9.17 -12.56 -12.38
C TRP A 295 9.08 -11.17 -11.74
N ILE A 296 8.53 -10.23 -12.51
CA ILE A 296 8.27 -8.84 -12.13
C ILE A 296 6.82 -8.50 -12.47
N SER A 297 6.10 -7.88 -11.54
CA SER A 297 4.67 -7.61 -11.63
C SER A 297 4.39 -6.10 -11.58
N PHE A 298 3.93 -5.53 -12.69
CA PHE A 298 3.35 -4.19 -12.74
C PHE A 298 1.88 -4.25 -12.34
N LYS A 299 1.59 -4.03 -11.05
CA LYS A 299 0.25 -4.21 -10.49
C LYS A 299 -0.46 -2.88 -10.28
N GLN A 300 -1.75 -2.85 -10.65
CA GLN A 300 -2.74 -1.87 -10.23
C GLN A 300 -3.74 -2.46 -9.22
N SER A 301 -4.84 -1.77 -8.88
CA SER A 301 -5.75 -2.23 -7.83
C SER A 301 -6.34 -3.63 -8.05
N PHE A 302 -6.77 -3.94 -9.28
CA PHE A 302 -7.46 -5.20 -9.60
C PHE A 302 -6.87 -5.97 -10.78
N PHE A 303 -5.88 -5.43 -11.47
CA PHE A 303 -5.23 -6.08 -12.61
C PHE A 303 -3.72 -5.94 -12.51
N THR A 304 -3.00 -6.78 -13.23
CA THR A 304 -1.54 -6.76 -13.25
C THR A 304 -1.03 -7.24 -14.60
N ALA A 305 0.13 -6.73 -14.99
CA ALA A 305 0.98 -7.29 -16.03
C ALA A 305 2.23 -7.87 -15.36
N ILE A 306 2.40 -9.19 -15.42
CA ILE A 306 3.54 -9.91 -14.87
C ILE A 306 4.37 -10.45 -16.03
N ILE A 307 5.66 -10.13 -16.04
CA ILE A 307 6.63 -10.74 -16.95
C ILE A 307 7.44 -11.77 -16.16
N SER A 308 7.54 -12.98 -16.68
CA SER A 308 8.35 -14.06 -16.11
C SER A 308 9.36 -14.56 -17.13
N ASN A 309 10.51 -15.01 -16.64
CA ASN A 309 11.57 -15.59 -17.46
C ASN A 309 11.89 -17.00 -16.96
N LYS A 310 11.78 -17.99 -17.84
CA LYS A 310 12.03 -19.39 -17.47
C LYS A 310 13.48 -19.67 -17.05
N ASN A 311 14.43 -18.84 -17.51
CA ASN A 311 15.84 -18.93 -17.12
C ASN A 311 16.23 -17.90 -16.06
N ASN A 312 15.26 -17.20 -15.47
CA ASN A 312 15.41 -16.07 -14.55
C ASN A 312 16.10 -14.85 -15.19
N PHE A 313 15.76 -13.66 -14.70
CA PHE A 313 16.49 -12.43 -14.99
C PHE A 313 17.74 -12.37 -14.13
N SER A 314 18.86 -11.99 -14.74
CA SER A 314 20.13 -11.82 -14.04
C SER A 314 20.12 -10.49 -13.26
N PRO A 315 20.75 -10.39 -12.08
CA PRO A 315 20.88 -9.14 -11.33
C PRO A 315 21.79 -8.11 -11.99
N LYS A 316 22.64 -8.54 -12.93
CA LYS A 316 23.66 -7.69 -13.57
C LYS A 316 23.03 -6.47 -14.25
N ASN A 317 23.30 -5.27 -13.73
CA ASN A 317 22.78 -3.99 -14.23
C ASN A 317 21.24 -3.95 -14.33
N SER A 318 20.55 -4.74 -13.49
CA SER A 318 19.10 -4.80 -13.50
C SER A 318 18.53 -3.81 -12.49
N THR A 319 17.70 -2.88 -12.96
CA THR A 319 17.09 -1.84 -12.14
C THR A 319 15.58 -1.78 -12.35
N ILE A 320 14.87 -1.35 -11.31
CA ILE A 320 13.45 -1.07 -11.39
C ILE A 320 13.15 0.25 -10.70
N LYS A 321 12.30 1.05 -11.33
CA LYS A 321 11.90 2.37 -10.83
C LYS A 321 10.38 2.51 -10.91
N ILE A 322 9.83 3.21 -9.93
CA ILE A 322 8.41 3.57 -9.92
C ILE A 322 8.34 5.07 -9.73
N ALA A 323 7.57 5.76 -10.56
CA ALA A 323 7.30 7.18 -10.39
C ALA A 323 5.79 7.45 -10.33
N ASN A 324 5.41 8.47 -9.55
CA ASN A 324 4.04 8.96 -9.53
C ASN A 324 3.90 10.10 -10.54
N TYR A 325 2.81 10.11 -11.30
CA TYR A 325 2.44 11.29 -12.07
C TYR A 325 2.06 12.43 -11.11
N GLY A 326 2.64 13.61 -11.32
CA GLY A 326 2.32 14.82 -10.55
C GLY A 326 0.89 15.32 -10.82
N ASP A 327 0.42 16.26 -10.01
CA ASP A 327 -0.97 16.78 -10.02
C ASP A 327 -1.42 17.43 -11.36
N GLU A 328 -0.52 17.64 -12.32
CA GLU A 328 -0.80 18.37 -13.57
C GLU A 328 -1.22 17.49 -14.77
N GLU A 329 -0.86 16.19 -14.79
CA GLU A 329 -1.42 15.26 -15.78
C GLU A 329 -2.76 14.75 -15.27
N GLN A 330 -3.86 15.22 -15.89
CA GLN A 330 -5.21 14.74 -15.56
C GLN A 330 -5.30 13.21 -15.59
N VAL A 331 -5.31 12.57 -14.41
CA VAL A 331 -5.95 11.30 -13.97
C VAL A 331 -5.90 10.09 -14.94
N LYS A 332 -5.16 10.15 -16.05
CA LYS A 332 -5.22 9.15 -17.12
C LYS A 332 -4.41 7.93 -16.75
N TYR A 333 -3.26 8.12 -16.12
CA TYR A 333 -2.35 7.05 -15.73
C TYR A 333 -2.20 6.97 -14.23
N THR A 334 -2.19 5.75 -13.71
CA THR A 334 -2.12 5.50 -12.26
C THR A 334 -0.70 5.67 -11.73
N LYS A 335 0.27 5.02 -12.37
CA LYS A 335 1.70 5.06 -12.04
C LYS A 335 2.55 4.79 -13.28
N HIS A 336 3.77 5.30 -13.24
CA HIS A 336 4.82 5.04 -14.22
C HIS A 336 5.73 3.95 -13.68
N TYR A 337 5.87 2.85 -14.40
CA TYR A 337 6.77 1.76 -14.05
C TYR A 337 7.89 1.69 -15.08
N MET A 338 9.13 1.70 -14.62
CA MET A 338 10.30 1.48 -15.46
C MET A 338 11.02 0.23 -14.97
N ALA A 339 11.38 -0.67 -15.87
CA ALA A 339 12.20 -1.83 -15.56
C ALA A 339 13.26 -1.98 -16.64
N ASP A 340 14.49 -2.18 -16.23
CA ASP A 340 15.61 -2.51 -17.09
C ASP A 340 16.25 -3.75 -16.49
N VAL A 341 16.02 -4.93 -17.07
CA VAL A 341 16.46 -6.20 -16.47
C VAL A 341 17.15 -7.10 -17.47
N ASN A 342 18.30 -7.64 -17.08
CA ASN A 342 19.07 -8.53 -17.93
C ASN A 342 18.35 -9.87 -18.16
N LEU A 343 18.26 -10.31 -19.42
CA LEU A 343 17.53 -11.53 -19.81
C LEU A 343 18.16 -12.84 -19.33
N GLY A 344 19.39 -12.82 -18.80
CA GLY A 344 20.11 -14.02 -18.37
C GLY A 344 20.50 -14.95 -19.52
N ALA A 345 20.48 -14.45 -20.76
CA ALA A 345 20.73 -15.25 -21.95
C ALA A 345 22.24 -15.50 -22.11
N THR A 346 22.66 -16.77 -22.18
CA THR A 346 24.09 -17.15 -22.21
C THR A 346 24.62 -17.57 -23.58
N LYS A 347 23.72 -17.81 -24.54
CA LYS A 347 24.09 -18.26 -25.89
C LYS A 347 23.19 -17.62 -26.93
N ALA A 348 23.79 -17.14 -28.02
CA ALA A 348 23.04 -16.47 -29.08
C ALA A 348 22.04 -17.39 -29.81
N GLU A 349 22.29 -18.70 -29.84
CA GLU A 349 21.38 -19.67 -30.47
C GLU A 349 20.17 -20.03 -29.58
N ASN A 350 20.20 -19.67 -28.28
CA ASN A 350 19.10 -19.98 -27.38
C ASN A 350 17.97 -18.97 -27.56
N THR A 351 16.75 -19.49 -27.60
CA THR A 351 15.55 -18.68 -27.46
C THR A 351 15.35 -18.38 -25.98
N VAL A 352 15.13 -17.11 -25.65
CA VAL A 352 14.73 -16.66 -24.31
C VAL A 352 13.21 -16.81 -24.24
N GLU A 353 12.76 -17.75 -23.41
CA GLU A 353 11.34 -18.06 -23.22
C GLU A 353 10.80 -17.17 -22.10
N LEU A 354 10.11 -16.08 -22.46
CA LEU A 354 9.41 -15.21 -21.53
C LEU A 354 7.91 -15.51 -21.54
N ASN A 355 7.21 -15.13 -20.49
CA ASN A 355 5.76 -15.24 -20.43
C ASN A 355 5.15 -14.00 -19.77
N TRP A 356 4.16 -13.43 -20.45
CA TRP A 356 3.31 -12.37 -19.94
C TRP A 356 2.02 -12.95 -19.36
N TYR A 357 1.75 -12.65 -18.09
CA TYR A 357 0.40 -12.72 -17.54
C TYR A 357 -0.17 -11.31 -17.49
N MET A 358 -1.22 -11.03 -18.25
CA MET A 358 -1.90 -9.74 -18.25
C MET A 358 -3.37 -9.96 -17.93
N GLY A 359 -3.77 -9.76 -16.68
CA GLY A 359 -5.09 -10.19 -16.24
C GLY A 359 -5.50 -9.67 -14.85
N PRO A 360 -6.63 -10.13 -14.33
CA PRO A 360 -7.10 -9.77 -13.00
C PRO A 360 -6.16 -10.31 -11.91
N VAL A 361 -6.06 -9.59 -10.79
CA VAL A 361 -5.34 -10.03 -9.59
C VAL A 361 -6.25 -10.99 -8.81
N ASP A 362 -6.33 -12.22 -9.29
CA ASP A 362 -7.11 -13.31 -8.68
C ASP A 362 -6.19 -14.37 -8.08
N TYR A 363 -6.45 -14.74 -6.83
CA TYR A 363 -5.60 -15.70 -6.11
C TYR A 363 -5.64 -17.10 -6.73
N ASP A 364 -6.82 -17.58 -7.12
CA ASP A 364 -6.98 -18.95 -7.58
C ASP A 364 -6.41 -19.12 -9.01
N ILE A 365 -6.44 -18.06 -9.83
CA ILE A 365 -5.74 -18.02 -11.13
C ILE A 365 -4.22 -18.00 -10.93
N LEU A 366 -3.71 -17.07 -10.12
CA LEU A 366 -2.26 -16.90 -9.92
C LEU A 366 -1.62 -18.12 -9.20
N ALA A 367 -2.31 -18.68 -8.20
CA ALA A 367 -1.84 -19.89 -7.53
C ALA A 367 -1.83 -21.14 -8.44
N SER A 368 -2.50 -21.10 -9.60
CA SER A 368 -2.49 -22.22 -10.54
C SER A 368 -1.16 -22.38 -11.29
N TYR A 369 -0.32 -21.35 -11.29
CA TYR A 369 1.00 -21.35 -11.93
C TYR A 369 2.11 -21.98 -11.07
N ASP A 370 1.88 -22.15 -9.76
CA ASP A 370 2.84 -22.77 -8.82
C ASP A 370 4.25 -22.13 -8.86
N ASN A 371 4.29 -20.81 -9.06
CA ASN A 371 5.51 -20.00 -9.21
C ASN A 371 5.53 -18.78 -8.27
N GLY A 372 4.74 -18.80 -7.19
CA GLY A 372 4.67 -17.73 -6.19
C GLY A 372 3.93 -16.45 -6.61
N THR A 373 3.44 -16.34 -7.86
CA THR A 373 2.71 -15.16 -8.34
C THR A 373 1.44 -14.82 -7.54
N GLU A 374 0.88 -15.77 -6.78
CA GLU A 374 -0.24 -15.52 -5.86
C GLU A 374 0.09 -14.54 -4.71
N ASP A 375 1.37 -14.25 -4.48
CA ASP A 375 1.84 -13.29 -3.47
C ASP A 375 1.57 -11.84 -3.88
N VAL A 376 1.36 -11.57 -5.18
CA VAL A 376 0.86 -10.30 -5.73
C VAL A 376 -0.50 -9.92 -5.11
N VAL A 377 -1.29 -10.92 -4.72
CA VAL A 377 -2.54 -10.72 -3.97
C VAL A 377 -2.22 -10.36 -2.52
N GLU A 378 -2.50 -9.12 -2.14
CA GLU A 378 -2.21 -8.56 -0.82
C GLU A 378 -3.17 -9.09 0.26
N LEU A 379 -2.97 -10.33 0.68
CA LEU A 379 -3.75 -10.95 1.76
C LEU A 379 -3.25 -10.54 3.17
N GLY A 380 -2.30 -9.62 3.26
CA GLY A 380 -1.66 -9.13 4.49
C GLY A 380 -0.45 -9.98 4.93
N PRO A 381 0.37 -9.52 5.89
CA PRO A 381 1.58 -10.22 6.30
C PRO A 381 1.31 -11.41 7.26
N GLY A 382 2.21 -12.41 7.23
CA GLY A 382 2.31 -13.49 8.23
C GLY A 382 0.99 -14.20 8.57
N LEU A 383 0.57 -14.11 9.84
CA LEU A 383 -0.66 -14.74 10.33
C LEU A 383 -1.91 -14.29 9.57
N PHE A 384 -1.96 -13.05 9.09
CA PHE A 384 -3.13 -12.53 8.38
C PHE A 384 -3.26 -13.16 6.99
N ARG A 385 -2.13 -13.36 6.27
CA ARG A 385 -2.08 -14.14 5.02
C ARG A 385 -2.64 -15.53 5.24
N TRP A 386 -2.17 -16.20 6.30
CA TRP A 386 -2.60 -17.54 6.64
C TRP A 386 -4.11 -17.63 6.91
N ILE A 387 -4.67 -16.69 7.70
CA ILE A 387 -6.11 -16.63 7.98
C ILE A 387 -6.91 -16.39 6.68
N ASN A 388 -6.44 -15.51 5.80
CA ASN A 388 -7.10 -15.25 4.53
C ASN A 388 -7.05 -16.45 3.59
N LYS A 389 -5.86 -17.04 3.39
CA LYS A 389 -5.63 -18.18 2.49
C LYS A 389 -6.45 -19.41 2.88
N TYR A 390 -6.54 -19.72 4.18
CA TYR A 390 -7.13 -20.98 4.64
C TYR A 390 -8.51 -20.86 5.27
N ALA A 391 -8.97 -19.67 5.68
CA ALA A 391 -10.25 -19.52 6.37
C ALA A 391 -11.20 -18.52 5.69
N ILE A 392 -10.80 -17.25 5.58
CA ILE A 392 -11.75 -16.19 5.18
C ILE A 392 -12.06 -16.23 3.69
N ARG A 393 -11.04 -16.32 2.82
CA ARG A 393 -11.25 -16.35 1.36
C ARG A 393 -12.02 -17.60 0.91
N PRO A 394 -11.63 -18.84 1.26
CA PRO A 394 -12.39 -20.01 0.83
C PRO A 394 -13.84 -20.01 1.32
N LEU A 395 -14.09 -19.48 2.53
CA LEU A 395 -15.44 -19.29 3.04
C LEU A 395 -16.21 -18.26 2.21
N PHE A 396 -15.58 -17.15 1.83
CA PHE A 396 -16.21 -16.11 1.01
C PHE A 396 -16.52 -16.62 -0.41
N THR A 397 -15.56 -17.23 -1.10
CA THR A 397 -15.76 -17.83 -2.43
C THR A 397 -16.81 -18.95 -2.39
N GLY A 398 -16.81 -19.77 -1.34
CA GLY A 398 -17.84 -20.80 -1.13
C GLY A 398 -19.24 -20.22 -0.92
N LEU A 399 -19.37 -19.07 -0.26
CA LEU A 399 -20.64 -18.35 -0.12
C LEU A 399 -21.09 -17.74 -1.45
N LEU A 400 -20.18 -17.17 -2.25
CA LEU A 400 -20.47 -16.68 -3.59
C LEU A 400 -20.96 -17.81 -4.52
N GLY A 401 -20.37 -19.00 -4.39
CA GLY A 401 -20.79 -20.21 -5.12
C GLY A 401 -22.22 -20.67 -4.85
N LEU A 402 -22.89 -20.15 -3.81
CA LEU A 402 -24.33 -20.39 -3.57
C LEU A 402 -25.25 -19.56 -4.49
N GLY A 403 -24.68 -18.68 -5.33
CA GLY A 403 -25.43 -17.81 -6.23
C GLY A 403 -26.13 -16.63 -5.53
N VAL A 404 -25.72 -16.30 -4.30
CA VAL A 404 -26.20 -15.11 -3.60
C VAL A 404 -25.46 -13.86 -4.12
N SER A 405 -26.09 -12.68 -4.03
CA SER A 405 -25.38 -11.45 -4.37
C SER A 405 -24.22 -11.19 -3.41
N VAL A 406 -23.19 -10.47 -3.87
CA VAL A 406 -21.96 -10.23 -3.11
C VAL A 406 -22.23 -9.59 -1.74
N GLY A 407 -23.15 -8.62 -1.66
CA GLY A 407 -23.53 -8.04 -0.38
C GLY A 407 -24.18 -9.05 0.59
N PHE A 408 -24.99 -10.00 0.09
CA PHE A 408 -25.48 -11.09 0.94
C PHE A 408 -24.37 -12.07 1.32
N ALA A 409 -23.40 -12.34 0.44
CA ALA A 409 -22.22 -13.14 0.79
C ALA A 409 -21.43 -12.49 1.94
N ILE A 410 -21.20 -11.17 1.90
CA ILE A 410 -20.56 -10.42 3.01
C ILE A 410 -21.38 -10.55 4.31
N LEU A 411 -22.71 -10.41 4.23
CA LEU A 411 -23.60 -10.55 5.38
C LEU A 411 -23.51 -11.96 6.00
N LEU A 412 -23.56 -13.01 5.16
CA LEU A 412 -23.47 -14.40 5.60
C LEU A 412 -22.10 -14.72 6.18
N LEU A 413 -21.03 -14.26 5.54
CA LEU A 413 -19.66 -14.37 6.05
C LEU A 413 -19.58 -13.77 7.46
N THR A 414 -20.12 -12.57 7.64
CA THR A 414 -20.14 -11.89 8.94
C THR A 414 -20.88 -12.69 10.00
N ILE A 415 -22.04 -13.24 9.66
CA ILE A 415 -22.84 -14.07 10.57
C ILE A 415 -22.05 -15.31 10.97
N VAL A 416 -21.47 -16.04 10.02
CA VAL A 416 -20.69 -17.26 10.28
C VAL A 416 -19.52 -16.96 11.21
N VAL A 417 -18.72 -15.94 10.88
CA VAL A 417 -17.57 -15.51 11.71
C VAL A 417 -18.03 -15.15 13.12
N LYS A 418 -19.11 -14.39 13.27
CA LYS A 418 -19.63 -13.98 14.58
C LYS A 418 -20.20 -15.13 15.40
N LEU A 419 -20.82 -16.12 14.75
CA LEU A 419 -21.32 -17.33 15.42
C LEU A 419 -20.17 -18.21 15.91
N ILE A 420 -19.11 -18.37 15.12
CA ILE A 420 -17.90 -19.10 15.54
C ILE A 420 -17.24 -18.42 16.75
N LEU A 421 -17.18 -17.08 16.75
CA LEU A 421 -16.64 -16.30 17.88
C LEU A 421 -17.62 -16.15 19.06
N SER A 422 -18.88 -16.57 18.92
CA SER A 422 -19.92 -16.38 19.95
C SER A 422 -19.58 -17.02 21.31
N PRO A 423 -18.92 -18.20 21.41
CA PRO A 423 -18.55 -18.78 22.71
C PRO A 423 -17.48 -17.97 23.42
N VAL A 424 -16.57 -17.35 22.66
CA VAL A 424 -15.56 -16.42 23.19
C VAL A 424 -16.26 -15.16 23.71
N ASN A 425 -17.19 -14.61 22.91
CA ASN A 425 -18.00 -13.45 23.29
C ASN A 425 -18.83 -13.70 24.57
N TYR A 426 -19.36 -14.91 24.74
CA TYR A 426 -20.06 -15.30 25.96
C TYR A 426 -19.18 -15.24 27.21
N LYS A 427 -17.95 -15.76 27.14
CA LYS A 427 -17.02 -15.73 28.28
C LYS A 427 -16.67 -14.31 28.70
N MET A 428 -16.47 -13.39 27.75
CA MET A 428 -16.23 -11.98 28.07
C MET A 428 -17.45 -11.33 28.69
N TYR A 429 -18.63 -11.44 28.09
CA TYR A 429 -19.82 -10.76 28.63
C TYR A 429 -20.13 -11.22 30.04
N LYS A 430 -19.93 -12.51 30.33
CA LYS A 430 -20.00 -13.04 31.69
C LYS A 430 -18.96 -12.40 32.63
N SER A 431 -17.72 -12.25 32.18
CA SER A 431 -16.66 -11.57 32.97
C SER A 431 -16.98 -10.09 33.21
N SER A 432 -17.48 -9.39 32.19
CA SER A 432 -17.91 -7.98 32.31
C SER A 432 -19.10 -7.82 33.25
N ALA A 433 -20.06 -8.76 33.25
CA ALA A 433 -21.16 -8.76 34.21
C ALA A 433 -20.68 -8.99 35.64
N MET A 434 -19.73 -9.91 35.86
CA MET A 434 -19.09 -10.08 37.17
C MET A 434 -18.36 -8.81 37.59
N MET A 435 -17.67 -8.13 36.67
CA MET A 435 -17.01 -6.86 36.94
C MET A 435 -17.99 -5.75 37.35
N LYS A 436 -19.17 -5.68 36.70
CA LYS A 436 -20.23 -4.75 37.08
C LYS A 436 -20.71 -4.99 38.52
N VAL A 437 -20.84 -6.25 38.93
CA VAL A 437 -21.19 -6.65 40.30
C VAL A 437 -20.12 -6.24 41.33
N LEU A 438 -18.83 -6.30 40.98
CA LEU A 438 -17.74 -5.88 41.86
C LEU A 438 -17.57 -4.36 41.97
N LYS A 439 -18.17 -3.58 41.08
CA LYS A 439 -18.05 -2.12 41.04
C LYS A 439 -18.22 -1.42 42.40
N PRO A 440 -19.27 -1.70 43.22
CA PRO A 440 -19.42 -1.08 44.53
C PRO A 440 -18.29 -1.43 45.51
N GLU A 441 -17.73 -2.63 45.46
CA GLU A 441 -16.58 -2.99 46.31
C GLU A 441 -15.32 -2.23 45.88
N ILE A 442 -15.17 -1.97 44.59
CA ILE A 442 -14.04 -1.22 44.03
C ILE A 442 -14.19 0.28 44.32
N GLU A 443 -15.40 0.81 44.31
CA GLU A 443 -15.70 2.17 44.77
C GLU A 443 -15.33 2.33 46.27
N LYS A 444 -15.66 1.35 47.13
CA LYS A 444 -15.20 1.36 48.54
C LYS A 444 -13.67 1.35 48.68
N ILE A 445 -12.97 0.60 47.83
CA ILE A 445 -11.49 0.63 47.79
C ILE A 445 -10.99 2.01 47.35
N ASN A 446 -11.65 2.63 46.36
CA ASN A 446 -11.32 3.97 45.89
C ASN A 446 -11.51 5.03 46.98
N GLU A 447 -12.60 4.95 47.76
CA GLU A 447 -12.88 5.83 48.89
C GLU A 447 -11.90 5.65 50.05
N LYS A 448 -11.45 4.41 50.31
CA LYS A 448 -10.46 4.09 51.34
C LYS A 448 -9.05 4.63 51.01
N PHE A 449 -8.72 4.76 49.72
CA PHE A 449 -7.44 5.26 49.24
C PHE A 449 -7.60 6.42 48.25
N PRO A 450 -8.03 7.62 48.71
CA PRO A 450 -8.34 8.76 47.84
C PRO A 450 -7.09 9.54 47.40
N LYS A 451 -5.97 9.41 48.12
CA LYS A 451 -4.73 10.15 47.84
C LYS A 451 -3.94 9.51 46.70
N LYS A 452 -3.33 10.33 45.84
CA LYS A 452 -2.46 9.87 44.74
C LYS A 452 -1.25 9.06 45.23
N GLU A 453 -0.76 9.35 46.44
CA GLU A 453 0.34 8.62 47.08
C GLU A 453 -0.03 7.17 47.41
N ASP A 454 -1.32 6.88 47.60
CA ASP A 454 -1.84 5.55 47.88
C ASP A 454 -2.29 4.81 46.60
N ALA A 455 -2.06 5.36 45.40
CA ALA A 455 -2.46 4.74 44.13
C ALA A 455 -1.96 3.31 43.97
N MET A 456 -0.78 3.01 44.50
CA MET A 456 -0.20 1.66 44.55
C MET A 456 -0.95 0.71 45.49
N LYS A 457 -1.25 1.16 46.72
CA LYS A 457 -2.04 0.37 47.68
C LYS A 457 -3.45 0.12 47.16
N LYS A 458 -4.03 1.14 46.52
CA LYS A 458 -5.31 1.06 45.80
C LYS A 458 -5.28 0.00 44.70
N GLN A 459 -4.24 -0.01 43.86
CA GLN A 459 -4.06 -1.02 42.82
C GLN A 459 -3.88 -2.42 43.39
N GLN A 460 -3.08 -2.57 44.46
CA GLN A 460 -2.87 -3.85 45.15
C GLN A 460 -4.15 -4.39 45.79
N ALA A 461 -4.92 -3.54 46.48
CA ALA A 461 -6.21 -3.91 47.06
C ALA A 461 -7.23 -4.30 45.99
N THR A 462 -7.29 -3.56 44.88
CA THR A 462 -8.16 -3.87 43.74
C THR A 462 -7.78 -5.22 43.11
N MET A 463 -6.47 -5.48 42.94
CA MET A 463 -5.99 -6.76 42.41
C MET A 463 -6.18 -7.93 43.40
N GLY A 464 -6.11 -7.67 44.70
CA GLY A 464 -6.45 -8.63 45.75
C GLY A 464 -7.91 -9.05 45.66
N LEU A 465 -8.82 -8.07 45.52
CA LEU A 465 -10.24 -8.33 45.32
C LEU A 465 -10.52 -9.17 44.07
N TYR A 466 -9.87 -8.86 42.94
CA TYR A 466 -9.98 -9.68 41.72
C TYR A 466 -9.51 -11.12 41.92
N ARG A 467 -8.47 -11.34 42.73
CA ARG A 467 -7.97 -12.69 43.06
C ARG A 467 -8.93 -13.45 43.98
N GLU A 468 -9.47 -12.80 45.01
CA GLU A 468 -10.42 -13.39 45.96
C GLU A 468 -11.74 -13.80 45.29
N THR A 469 -12.24 -12.97 44.38
CA THR A 469 -13.48 -13.23 43.64
C THR A 469 -13.28 -14.13 42.41
N GLY A 470 -12.02 -14.31 41.98
CA GLY A 470 -11.66 -15.07 40.79
C GLY A 470 -12.13 -14.42 39.49
N VAL A 471 -12.30 -13.10 39.48
CA VAL A 471 -12.70 -12.29 38.32
C VAL A 471 -11.44 -11.70 37.69
N SER A 472 -11.27 -11.87 36.36
CA SER A 472 -10.11 -11.34 35.65
C SER A 472 -10.44 -9.99 34.98
N PRO A 473 -9.69 -8.92 35.25
CA PRO A 473 -9.85 -7.66 34.52
C PRO A 473 -9.44 -7.75 33.05
N LEU A 474 -8.55 -8.69 32.70
CA LEU A 474 -8.06 -8.88 31.33
C LEU A 474 -9.04 -9.66 30.45
N ALA A 475 -9.98 -10.40 31.05
CA ALA A 475 -10.97 -11.15 30.28
C ALA A 475 -11.91 -10.24 29.45
N GLY A 476 -11.92 -8.93 29.70
CA GLY A 476 -12.64 -7.95 28.88
C GLY A 476 -11.95 -7.57 27.56
N CYS A 477 -10.61 -7.68 27.46
CA CYS A 477 -9.85 -7.26 26.27
C CYS A 477 -9.31 -8.41 25.40
N VAL A 478 -9.20 -9.64 25.95
CA VAL A 478 -8.97 -10.90 25.19
C VAL A 478 -9.71 -10.99 23.84
N PRO A 479 -10.96 -10.53 23.72
CA PRO A 479 -11.76 -10.74 22.52
C PRO A 479 -11.41 -9.76 21.43
N MET A 480 -10.95 -8.56 21.80
CA MET A 480 -10.30 -7.67 20.87
C MET A 480 -9.06 -8.38 20.31
N LEU A 481 -8.20 -8.97 21.13
CA LEU A 481 -7.01 -9.69 20.64
C LEU A 481 -7.33 -10.85 19.69
N ILE A 482 -8.38 -11.63 19.96
CA ILE A 482 -8.80 -12.72 19.06
C ILE A 482 -9.48 -12.20 17.80
N GLN A 483 -10.19 -11.08 17.90
CA GLN A 483 -10.91 -10.48 16.78
C GLN A 483 -9.99 -9.70 15.84
N MET A 484 -8.92 -9.07 16.33
CA MET A 484 -8.01 -8.25 15.53
C MET A 484 -7.46 -9.02 14.31
N PRO A 485 -6.97 -10.29 14.43
CA PRO A 485 -6.50 -11.03 13.26
C PRO A 485 -7.56 -11.26 12.18
N ILE A 486 -8.79 -11.58 12.58
CA ILE A 486 -9.89 -11.80 11.64
C ILE A 486 -10.30 -10.47 11.00
N LEU A 487 -10.25 -9.38 11.77
CA LEU A 487 -10.56 -8.05 11.29
C LEU A 487 -9.55 -7.58 10.24
N PHE A 488 -8.26 -7.74 10.52
CA PHE A 488 -7.18 -7.41 9.58
C PHE A 488 -7.21 -8.26 8.32
N ALA A 489 -7.53 -9.55 8.46
CA ALA A 489 -7.70 -10.44 7.33
C ALA A 489 -8.75 -9.88 6.35
N ILE A 490 -9.93 -9.52 6.85
CA ILE A 490 -11.02 -8.95 6.03
C ILE A 490 -10.68 -7.54 5.51
N PHE A 491 -10.00 -6.73 6.33
CA PHE A 491 -9.50 -5.40 5.92
C PHE A 491 -8.58 -5.47 4.71
N ARG A 492 -7.77 -6.52 4.60
CA ARG A 492 -6.87 -6.75 3.45
C ARG A 492 -7.58 -7.43 2.28
N LEU A 493 -8.45 -8.40 2.56
CA LEU A 493 -9.12 -9.18 1.52
C LEU A 493 -10.08 -8.35 0.66
N PHE A 494 -10.94 -7.55 1.28
CA PHE A 494 -12.04 -6.90 0.54
C PHE A 494 -11.57 -5.85 -0.47
N PRO A 495 -10.61 -4.95 -0.14
CA PRO A 495 -10.08 -4.01 -1.13
C PRO A 495 -9.32 -4.70 -2.28
N ALA A 496 -8.77 -5.90 -2.06
CA ALA A 496 -7.99 -6.64 -3.06
C ALA A 496 -8.81 -7.67 -3.86
N SER A 497 -10.08 -7.85 -3.54
CA SER A 497 -10.93 -8.91 -4.12
C SER A 497 -11.65 -8.40 -5.36
N ILE A 498 -11.27 -8.95 -6.52
CA ILE A 498 -11.89 -8.66 -7.83
C ILE A 498 -13.39 -8.97 -7.82
N GLU A 499 -13.84 -9.92 -6.98
CA GLU A 499 -15.23 -10.33 -6.88
C GLU A 499 -16.15 -9.24 -6.31
N LEU A 500 -15.60 -8.24 -5.60
CA LEU A 500 -16.36 -7.09 -5.11
C LEU A 500 -16.49 -5.98 -6.16
N ARG A 501 -15.61 -5.96 -7.17
CA ARG A 501 -15.51 -4.88 -8.16
C ARG A 501 -16.79 -4.77 -8.97
N GLN A 502 -17.35 -3.55 -9.04
CA GLN A 502 -18.56 -3.23 -9.79
C GLN A 502 -19.77 -4.11 -9.41
N LYS A 503 -19.84 -4.53 -8.13
CA LYS A 503 -20.99 -5.26 -7.60
C LYS A 503 -21.77 -4.36 -6.65
N GLY A 504 -22.96 -3.95 -7.07
CA GLY A 504 -23.85 -3.12 -6.25
C GLY A 504 -24.55 -3.87 -5.11
N PHE A 505 -24.83 -3.17 -4.03
CA PHE A 505 -25.68 -3.64 -2.92
C PHE A 505 -26.34 -2.49 -2.17
N LEU A 506 -27.67 -2.58 -1.99
CA LEU A 506 -28.52 -1.52 -1.41
C LEU A 506 -28.37 -0.19 -2.17
N TRP A 507 -27.72 0.82 -1.57
CA TRP A 507 -27.44 2.12 -2.19
C TRP A 507 -26.00 2.23 -2.70
N ALA A 508 -25.12 1.27 -2.39
CA ALA A 508 -23.77 1.26 -2.92
C ALA A 508 -23.79 0.68 -4.33
N GLU A 509 -23.28 1.46 -5.27
CA GLU A 509 -23.15 1.08 -6.69
C GLU A 509 -22.02 0.06 -6.89
N ASP A 510 -20.99 0.15 -6.06
CA ASP A 510 -19.80 -0.69 -6.07
C ASP A 510 -19.34 -0.99 -4.63
N LEU A 511 -19.13 -2.28 -4.33
CA LEU A 511 -18.65 -2.76 -3.04
C LEU A 511 -17.13 -2.67 -2.89
N SER A 512 -16.37 -2.63 -3.99
CA SER A 512 -14.91 -2.50 -3.94
C SER A 512 -14.46 -1.05 -3.66
N SER A 513 -15.23 -0.07 -4.13
CA SER A 513 -15.01 1.36 -3.89
C SER A 513 -15.89 1.92 -2.76
N TYR A 514 -15.72 3.21 -2.45
CA TYR A 514 -16.51 3.90 -1.43
C TYR A 514 -17.96 4.13 -1.89
N ASP A 515 -18.90 4.13 -0.93
CA ASP A 515 -20.28 4.50 -1.21
C ASP A 515 -20.44 6.02 -1.18
N SER A 516 -21.08 6.59 -2.20
CA SER A 516 -21.28 8.06 -2.30
C SER A 516 -22.71 8.41 -2.70
N PRO A 517 -23.71 8.02 -1.89
CA PRO A 517 -25.10 8.40 -2.15
C PRO A 517 -25.34 9.91 -1.92
N ILE A 518 -24.45 10.59 -1.19
CA ILE A 518 -24.52 12.04 -0.93
C ILE A 518 -23.18 12.67 -1.31
N GLN A 519 -23.18 13.48 -2.36
CA GLN A 519 -22.03 14.30 -2.75
C GLN A 519 -22.14 15.69 -2.10
N LEU A 520 -21.04 16.14 -1.51
CA LEU A 520 -20.86 17.48 -0.99
C LEU A 520 -20.32 18.33 -2.14
N GLY A 521 -20.99 19.45 -2.47
CA GLY A 521 -20.51 20.38 -3.51
C GLY A 521 -19.24 21.16 -3.14
N PHE A 522 -18.51 20.70 -2.12
CA PHE A 522 -17.25 21.24 -1.63
C PHE A 522 -16.45 20.11 -0.99
N GLU A 523 -15.13 20.22 -1.03
CA GLU A 523 -14.23 19.24 -0.41
C GLU A 523 -13.91 19.64 1.04
N ILE A 524 -14.06 18.68 1.95
CA ILE A 524 -13.63 18.84 3.34
C ILE A 524 -12.25 18.19 3.50
N PRO A 525 -11.21 18.92 3.98
CA PRO A 525 -9.90 18.34 4.23
C PRO A 525 -9.98 17.09 5.11
N PHE A 526 -9.26 16.02 4.74
CA PHE A 526 -9.24 14.71 5.41
C PHE A 526 -10.55 13.89 5.39
N TYR A 527 -11.62 14.40 4.79
CA TYR A 527 -12.91 13.71 4.69
C TYR A 527 -13.29 13.42 3.24
N GLY A 528 -12.96 14.34 2.33
CA GLY A 528 -13.32 14.28 0.92
C GLY A 528 -14.59 15.08 0.61
N SER A 529 -15.10 14.88 -0.61
CA SER A 529 -16.26 15.58 -1.18
C SER A 529 -17.55 14.76 -1.14
N HIS A 530 -17.61 13.67 -0.37
CA HIS A 530 -18.80 12.82 -0.28
C HIS A 530 -19.03 12.27 1.12
N VAL A 531 -20.22 11.70 1.34
CA VAL A 531 -20.59 11.05 2.60
C VAL A 531 -20.96 9.59 2.35
N SER A 532 -20.16 8.69 2.89
CA SER A 532 -20.40 7.23 2.90
C SER A 532 -21.43 6.86 3.98
N ILE A 533 -22.60 6.39 3.56
CA ILE A 533 -23.68 5.99 4.49
C ILE A 533 -23.30 4.69 5.21
N PHE A 534 -22.65 3.71 4.57
CA PHE A 534 -22.21 2.51 5.30
C PHE A 534 -21.23 2.86 6.41
N THR A 535 -20.30 3.77 6.15
CA THR A 535 -19.35 4.27 7.14
C THR A 535 -20.06 5.01 8.28
N LEU A 536 -21.07 5.83 7.99
CA LEU A 536 -21.90 6.48 9.02
C LEU A 536 -22.67 5.45 9.88
N LEU A 537 -23.29 4.46 9.25
CA LEU A 537 -24.02 3.40 9.96
C LEU A 537 -23.08 2.57 10.84
N MET A 538 -21.88 2.27 10.35
CA MET A 538 -20.83 1.63 11.12
C MET A 538 -20.47 2.47 12.36
N ALA A 539 -20.22 3.77 12.18
CA ALA A 539 -19.87 4.65 13.29
C ALA A 539 -21.02 4.78 14.31
N ILE A 540 -22.26 4.95 13.85
CA ILE A 540 -23.45 5.02 14.72
C ILE A 540 -23.62 3.73 15.51
N THR A 541 -23.56 2.57 14.85
CA THR A 541 -23.68 1.27 15.54
C THR A 541 -22.54 1.06 16.53
N THR A 542 -21.33 1.49 16.20
CA THR A 542 -20.17 1.41 17.10
C THR A 542 -20.34 2.36 18.28
N LEU A 543 -20.87 3.56 18.10
CA LEU A 543 -21.20 4.48 19.20
C LEU A 543 -22.27 3.89 20.12
N VAL A 544 -23.31 3.28 19.56
CA VAL A 544 -24.35 2.58 20.33
C VAL A 544 -23.75 1.41 21.10
N TYR A 545 -22.93 0.59 20.46
CA TYR A 545 -22.20 -0.50 21.12
C TYR A 545 -21.31 0.02 22.25
N THR A 546 -20.50 1.04 22.00
CA THR A 546 -19.64 1.70 22.98
C THR A 546 -20.46 2.25 24.14
N HIS A 547 -21.64 2.84 23.88
CA HIS A 547 -22.51 3.34 24.93
C HIS A 547 -22.98 2.24 25.89
N TYR A 548 -23.50 1.14 25.33
CA TYR A 548 -23.94 -0.01 26.13
C TYR A 548 -22.78 -0.75 26.81
N ASN A 549 -21.61 -0.83 26.18
CA ASN A 549 -20.44 -1.50 26.73
C ASN A 549 -19.74 -0.67 27.81
N SER A 550 -19.62 0.64 27.63
CA SER A 550 -18.94 1.58 28.54
C SER A 550 -19.47 1.55 29.97
N SER A 551 -20.76 1.23 30.16
CA SER A 551 -21.35 1.06 31.49
C SER A 551 -20.75 -0.10 32.30
N ASN A 552 -20.12 -1.07 31.62
CA ASN A 552 -19.54 -2.28 32.21
C ASN A 552 -18.01 -2.23 32.33
N MET A 553 -17.35 -1.24 31.72
CA MET A 553 -15.90 -1.08 31.82
C MET A 553 -15.55 -0.22 33.04
N GLN A 554 -14.88 -0.83 34.00
CA GLN A 554 -14.26 -0.09 35.10
C GLN A 554 -13.00 0.60 34.61
N GLN A 555 -12.92 1.90 34.86
CA GLN A 555 -11.73 2.65 34.51
C GLN A 555 -10.69 2.50 35.62
N PRO A 556 -9.47 2.03 35.31
CA PRO A 556 -8.35 2.33 36.17
C PRO A 556 -8.15 3.85 36.13
N THR A 557 -8.66 4.56 37.13
CA THR A 557 -8.35 5.98 37.34
C THR A 557 -6.91 6.08 37.81
N GLN A 558 -5.95 5.91 36.89
CA GLN A 558 -4.55 6.17 37.13
C GLN A 558 -4.32 7.65 36.86
N SER A 559 -3.73 8.36 37.83
CA SER A 559 -3.48 9.80 37.71
C SER A 559 -2.49 10.06 36.57
N GLY A 560 -2.96 10.65 35.47
CA GLY A 560 -2.14 11.01 34.31
C GLY A 560 -2.60 10.42 32.97
N MET A 561 -3.48 9.40 32.97
CA MET A 561 -4.04 8.88 31.72
C MET A 561 -5.34 9.59 31.33
N PRO A 562 -5.55 9.93 30.04
CA PRO A 562 -6.81 10.46 29.53
C PRO A 562 -7.98 9.56 29.93
N ASN A 563 -9.15 10.16 30.13
CA ASN A 563 -10.35 9.38 30.42
C ASN A 563 -10.69 8.52 29.18
N MET A 564 -10.43 7.22 29.29
CA MET A 564 -10.59 6.22 28.21
C MET A 564 -12.00 6.23 27.60
N LYS A 565 -13.01 6.71 28.35
CA LYS A 565 -14.37 6.89 27.84
C LYS A 565 -14.36 7.88 26.68
N TYR A 566 -13.73 9.04 26.81
CA TYR A 566 -13.70 10.02 25.71
C TYR A 566 -13.01 9.45 24.47
N ILE A 567 -11.91 8.70 24.64
CA ILE A 567 -11.23 8.04 23.52
C ILE A 567 -12.17 7.04 22.84
N MET A 568 -12.88 6.20 23.60
CA MET A 568 -13.81 5.21 23.03
C MET A 568 -15.01 5.82 22.29
N TYR A 569 -15.51 6.98 22.72
CA TYR A 569 -16.59 7.69 22.02
C TYR A 569 -16.07 8.54 20.85
N PHE A 570 -14.82 9.00 20.90
CA PHE A 570 -14.20 9.76 19.82
C PHE A 570 -13.74 8.86 18.66
N PHE A 571 -13.26 7.65 18.96
CA PHE A 571 -12.72 6.73 17.96
C PHE A 571 -13.69 6.42 16.81
N PRO A 572 -14.99 6.10 17.04
CA PRO A 572 -15.92 5.88 15.94
C PRO A 572 -16.16 7.12 15.08
N ILE A 573 -16.07 8.32 15.65
CA ILE A 573 -16.22 9.58 14.91
C ILE A 573 -15.01 9.78 13.99
N MET A 574 -13.80 9.54 14.52
CA MET A 574 -12.56 9.58 13.75
C MET A 574 -12.55 8.54 12.62
N MET A 575 -13.06 7.33 12.87
CA MET A 575 -13.19 6.28 11.86
C MET A 575 -14.05 6.73 10.66
N ILE A 576 -15.00 7.66 10.83
CA ILE A 576 -15.77 8.17 9.70
C ILE A 576 -14.84 8.83 8.68
N PHE A 577 -13.92 9.68 9.12
CA PHE A 577 -12.97 10.37 8.23
C PHE A 577 -12.05 9.37 7.50
N PHE A 578 -11.57 8.35 8.22
CA PHE A 578 -10.70 7.35 7.62
C PHE A 578 -11.43 6.42 6.64
N PHE A 579 -12.58 5.88 7.03
CA PHE A 579 -13.34 4.90 6.23
C PHE A 579 -14.21 5.53 5.13
N ASN A 580 -14.29 6.86 5.05
CA ASN A 580 -15.10 7.52 4.00
C ASN A 580 -14.53 7.26 2.59
N SER A 581 -13.22 7.04 2.47
CA SER A 581 -12.54 6.79 1.19
C SER A 581 -12.15 5.32 0.98
N TYR A 582 -12.64 4.41 1.83
CA TYR A 582 -12.36 2.97 1.76
C TYR A 582 -13.52 2.21 1.11
N SER A 583 -13.25 0.94 0.76
CA SER A 583 -14.25 -0.02 0.26
C SER A 583 -15.54 -0.01 1.10
N SER A 584 -16.66 0.17 0.42
CA SER A 584 -17.99 0.17 1.03
C SER A 584 -18.39 -1.23 1.53
N GLY A 585 -17.91 -2.30 0.87
CA GLY A 585 -18.05 -3.68 1.33
C GLY A 585 -17.36 -3.91 2.67
N LEU A 586 -16.19 -3.31 2.89
CA LEU A 586 -15.50 -3.33 4.18
C LEU A 586 -16.34 -2.61 5.23
N SER A 587 -16.80 -1.39 4.95
CA SER A 587 -17.65 -0.63 5.88
C SER A 587 -18.95 -1.36 6.23
N PHE A 588 -19.58 -1.99 5.25
CA PHE A 588 -20.76 -2.82 5.43
C PHE A 588 -20.51 -4.03 6.34
N TYR A 589 -19.38 -4.73 6.16
CA TYR A 589 -18.97 -5.80 7.06
C TYR A 589 -18.86 -5.32 8.50
N TYR A 590 -18.18 -4.19 8.75
CA TYR A 590 -18.05 -3.64 10.11
C TYR A 590 -19.41 -3.25 10.71
N PHE A 591 -20.31 -2.67 9.91
CA PHE A 591 -21.66 -2.34 10.34
C PHE A 591 -22.43 -3.58 10.81
N ILE A 592 -22.50 -4.63 9.97
CA ILE A 592 -23.19 -5.88 10.32
C ILE A 592 -22.48 -6.59 11.48
N SER A 593 -21.15 -6.57 11.51
CA SER A 593 -20.31 -7.16 12.56
C SER A 593 -20.61 -6.54 13.93
N THR A 594 -20.72 -5.21 14.00
CA THR A 594 -21.07 -4.50 15.23
C THR A 594 -22.52 -4.73 15.61
N LEU A 595 -23.44 -4.73 14.65
CA LEU A 595 -24.85 -5.03 14.88
C LEU A 595 -25.05 -6.44 15.46
N MET A 596 -24.39 -7.45 14.88
CA MET A 596 -24.36 -8.82 15.40
C MET A 596 -23.76 -8.87 16.80
N THR A 597 -22.72 -8.09 17.07
CA THR A 597 -22.11 -8.02 18.40
C THR A 597 -23.08 -7.47 19.44
N ILE A 598 -23.85 -6.43 19.11
CA ILE A 598 -24.93 -5.89 19.96
C ILE A 598 -26.02 -6.95 20.16
N GLY A 599 -26.45 -7.63 19.09
CA GLY A 599 -27.46 -8.69 19.16
C GLY A 599 -27.05 -9.84 20.07
N ILE A 600 -25.82 -10.34 19.90
CA ILE A 600 -25.23 -11.38 20.76
C ILE A 600 -25.13 -10.90 22.21
N MET A 601 -24.71 -9.65 22.44
CA MET A 601 -24.68 -9.07 23.80
C MET A 601 -26.06 -9.09 24.44
N PHE A 602 -27.09 -8.64 23.73
CA PHE A 602 -28.46 -8.58 24.23
C PHE A 602 -29.02 -9.97 24.51
N ALA A 603 -28.81 -10.91 23.59
CA ALA A 603 -29.19 -12.31 23.78
C ALA A 603 -28.52 -12.91 25.03
N ILE A 604 -27.22 -12.70 25.22
CA ILE A 604 -26.48 -13.22 26.38
C ILE A 604 -26.99 -12.60 27.67
N LYS A 605 -27.17 -11.28 27.71
CA LYS A 605 -27.72 -10.58 28.90
C LYS A 605 -29.11 -11.06 29.24
N ARG A 606 -29.98 -11.29 28.25
CA ARG A 606 -31.37 -11.68 28.47
C ARG A 606 -31.55 -13.14 28.85
N PHE A 607 -30.79 -14.05 28.24
CA PHE A 607 -31.00 -15.50 28.37
C PHE A 607 -30.01 -16.20 29.31
N PHE A 608 -28.82 -15.64 29.56
CA PHE A 608 -27.74 -16.38 30.24
C PHE A 608 -27.16 -15.69 31.48
N ILE A 609 -27.47 -14.41 31.73
CA ILE A 609 -26.90 -13.65 32.85
C ILE A 609 -28.01 -13.35 33.87
N ASP A 610 -28.09 -14.17 34.91
CA ASP A 610 -28.83 -13.87 36.15
C ASP A 610 -27.88 -13.15 37.13
N GLU A 611 -28.08 -11.84 37.35
CA GLU A 611 -27.22 -11.04 38.24
C GLU A 611 -27.21 -11.59 39.68
N GLU A 612 -28.35 -12.09 40.19
CA GLU A 612 -28.46 -12.68 41.53
C GLU A 612 -27.66 -13.98 41.69
N LYS A 613 -27.74 -14.88 40.69
CA LYS A 613 -26.96 -16.13 40.69
C LYS A 613 -25.46 -15.86 40.53
N LEU A 614 -25.08 -14.75 39.93
CA LEU A 614 -23.69 -14.32 39.80
C LEU A 614 -23.16 -13.75 41.12
N LEU A 615 -23.94 -12.91 41.80
CA LEU A 615 -23.64 -12.40 43.15
C LEU A 615 -23.41 -13.55 44.14
N ALA A 616 -24.36 -14.50 44.21
CA ALA A 616 -24.24 -15.67 45.09
C ALA A 616 -22.98 -16.51 44.80
N LYS A 617 -22.57 -16.63 43.52
CA LYS A 617 -21.33 -17.34 43.14
C LYS A 617 -20.07 -16.57 43.51
N ILE A 618 -20.09 -15.24 43.45
CA ILE A 618 -18.95 -14.39 43.83
C ILE A 618 -18.79 -14.41 45.35
N GLU A 619 -19.88 -14.31 46.11
CA GLU A 619 -19.88 -14.40 47.57
C GLU A 619 -19.43 -15.79 48.05
N ALA A 620 -19.91 -16.86 47.42
CA ALA A 620 -19.44 -18.22 47.72
C ALA A 620 -17.95 -18.42 47.44
N LYS A 621 -17.40 -17.79 46.38
CA LYS A 621 -15.96 -17.81 46.09
C LYS A 621 -15.14 -16.96 47.07
N LYS A 622 -15.68 -15.83 47.52
CA LYS A 622 -15.08 -14.99 48.56
C LYS A 622 -15.03 -15.72 49.90
N ALA A 623 -16.05 -16.52 50.22
CA ALA A 623 -16.10 -17.36 51.41
C ALA A 623 -15.13 -18.56 51.36
N ASN A 624 -14.83 -19.07 50.16
CA ASN A 624 -13.87 -20.15 49.93
C ASN A 624 -12.81 -19.75 48.88
N PRO A 625 -11.85 -18.89 49.24
CA PRO A 625 -10.81 -18.45 48.31
C PRO A 625 -9.97 -19.65 47.88
N SER A 626 -9.82 -19.85 46.56
CA SER A 626 -9.04 -20.97 46.05
C SER A 626 -7.58 -20.87 46.51
N LYS A 627 -7.01 -21.93 47.09
CA LYS A 627 -5.59 -22.06 47.48
C LYS A 627 -4.63 -22.14 46.28
N LYS A 628 -4.94 -21.55 45.13
CA LYS A 628 -3.98 -21.45 44.02
C LYS A 628 -2.99 -20.35 44.33
N GLY A 629 -1.72 -20.70 44.50
CA GLY A 629 -0.62 -19.76 44.71
C GLY A 629 -0.54 -18.71 43.61
N LYS A 630 0.11 -17.57 43.90
CA LYS A 630 0.29 -16.47 42.93
C LYS A 630 0.83 -17.02 41.61
N SER A 631 0.12 -16.80 40.50
CA SER A 631 0.61 -17.14 39.15
C SER A 631 1.95 -16.43 38.88
N LYS A 632 2.87 -17.08 38.14
CA LYS A 632 4.19 -16.51 37.79
C LYS A 632 4.08 -15.12 37.13
N PHE A 633 3.07 -14.92 36.28
CA PHE A 633 2.78 -13.61 35.68
C PHE A 633 2.35 -12.56 36.72
N ALA A 634 1.51 -12.97 37.67
CA ALA A 634 1.07 -12.12 38.76
C ALA A 634 2.20 -11.72 39.72
N GLN A 635 3.22 -12.58 39.89
CA GLN A 635 4.44 -12.26 40.65
C GLN A 635 5.33 -11.28 39.87
N ARG A 636 5.55 -11.53 38.57
CA ARG A 636 6.32 -10.62 37.69
C ARG A 636 5.71 -9.23 37.60
N LEU A 637 4.39 -9.11 37.56
CA LEU A 637 3.71 -7.81 37.55
C LEU A 637 3.89 -7.06 38.87
N GLU A 638 3.83 -7.76 40.00
CA GLU A 638 4.03 -7.19 41.34
C GLU A 638 5.49 -6.74 41.54
N GLU A 639 6.44 -7.49 40.98
CA GLU A 639 7.87 -7.16 40.96
C GLU A 639 8.15 -5.93 40.06
N ALA A 640 7.60 -5.91 38.84
CA ALA A 640 7.70 -4.76 37.94
C ALA A 640 7.11 -3.48 38.56
N GLN A 641 6.00 -3.59 39.28
CA GLN A 641 5.41 -2.47 40.03
C GLN A 641 6.31 -2.01 41.18
N ARG A 642 6.92 -2.94 41.94
CA ARG A 642 7.90 -2.58 42.99
C ARG A 642 9.13 -1.87 42.41
N LEU A 643 9.67 -2.35 41.30
CA LEU A 643 10.80 -1.72 40.61
C LEU A 643 10.47 -0.30 40.12
N GLN A 644 9.25 -0.08 39.60
CA GLN A 644 8.78 1.27 39.27
C GLN A 644 8.67 2.18 40.50
N GLN A 645 8.31 1.66 41.69
CA GLN A 645 8.30 2.46 42.94
C GLN A 645 9.70 2.88 43.37
N GLU A 646 10.67 1.96 43.29
CA GLU A 646 12.06 2.26 43.67
C GLU A 646 12.65 3.32 42.75
N LYS A 647 12.41 3.23 41.43
CA LYS A 647 12.79 4.26 40.46
C LYS A 647 12.10 5.60 40.71
N ALA A 648 10.80 5.60 41.06
CA ALA A 648 10.05 6.84 41.35
C ALA A 648 10.44 7.49 42.69
N LYS A 649 10.83 6.70 43.70
CA LYS A 649 11.35 7.20 44.98
C LYS A 649 12.78 7.74 44.82
N ASN A 650 13.62 7.10 44.01
CA ASN A 650 14.97 7.57 43.73
C ASN A 650 15.01 8.84 42.87
N LYS A 651 14.00 9.09 42.03
CA LYS A 651 13.84 10.39 41.31
C LYS A 651 13.34 11.55 42.17
N LYS A 652 12.89 11.30 43.41
CA LYS A 652 12.37 12.31 44.36
C LYS A 652 13.31 12.59 45.53
N ARG A 653 14.40 11.84 45.66
CA ARG A 653 15.55 12.14 46.53
C ARG A 653 16.57 12.90 45.71
#